data_AF-A0A817VEY2-F1
#
_entry.id   AF-A0A817VEY2-F1
#
_cell.length_a   1.000
_cell.length_b   1.000
_cell.length_c   1.000
_cell.angle_alpha   90.00
_cell.angle_beta   90.00
_cell.angle_gamma   90.00
#
_symmetry.space_group_name_H-M   'P 1'
#
loop_
_entity.id
_entity.type
_entity.pdbx_description
1 polymer ?
#
loop_
_entity_poly.entity_id
_entity_poly.type
_entity_poly.pdbx_seq_one_letter_code
_entity_poly.pdbx_strand_id
1 'polypeptide(L)'
;MAETTSQNQSNKCKRLYFSLTNINLFGDQDAISLVDQLLATRIFLFLLVISLSIVIVFSTVTVQTQTVTIESPTEITFQQLSVQYSSTLSCSCTQISIRHNQFVLLNPRYHSICTSQFVNQTFISSLNDYKMSDYYPLDYRIMAASHFQVIALLCQTITQMVSDVLEEFATRYIITNKVLSHSIFNAQVKALVEQLKSITIANVKSINDFLWFNIFQNQIQSGLRTNYVIQAVPGALTNKFVTVRYKTLNKTCSCSSNNVCTHQVGIYNQTGRAGVNISTKFGDLTTDPPLLLTIPGIMVGCLPYDSLLRSTFECFYNQSCIDQIQIFINGLELITPLSSSRFEHNTTVNNLFDQLFIELWNQTINFTGYFQVCSPHSCTYSYARRFDLLYVIVTLISLFGGLKTILFFSTPQIVKFIRKFRKIQNVHNTNNVISTINPIDINQNRLIFKITEVYEKILKLNMFPLSSDITDGIYSTRIYILLFVIGIFILVFYSSIIVRIRIHSVYQPSIDEYEQLYSQYSSTLVCPCTHLSVPYSSIIQMKPYYHQVCSSDIVKNNGWLLYFNGLVGAFYSLDFRIRGFKIFAILQTLCSMSNETITNKLAVFNDLQFVSARVVTKNAFNTQIFALIQQFKQQTLASFLDLFQLVLTSIQLNQFITSGASNAQLLKTIANNNDSFRFISNNDWENDCSCGTSVSCTRSEGFYCRTTSCFISPTKPNQTIPGLVASCLLVDSLLASSLECFYNESCIQMLIQWHSFGSPNVTIDPRVANITPLDATVNNRFSPDTRLGIIVSQLFIADWANSTNFSYYYNQCAPDECTYTYEERFNRAYVIATILGIAGGLSTALRILILPVVKLLRRMYYHCHRPKKPVVRECFAERSIQLDNSYKITISLKYFRHFIQTINLYHEARKTRLTENLQTAHEQLIIKRQKMASRFYIILFVAALVIIVTFTGLNSQIYSMTISSPTEFIFEQLQAQYSSSLSCPCSQIAIQYSNFLSVKPIAYHQIEEFYSQKFISVETLTRLSFQTQIDSIINNFIDQAPVSFRRIHKSIIEIFHANQLHNAFYTNWNLAISNINDNFIMSTSPISYNNSDSSCSCATMSTCSKSLLTSYNKKDILPGKVLIFKLTTVII
;
A
#
# COMPACT_ATOMS: atom_id res chain seq x y z
N MET A 1 61.02 -54.76 19.00
CA MET A 1 61.71 -53.55 18.47
C MET A 1 61.03 -52.27 18.96
N ALA A 2 60.71 -52.15 20.27
CA ALA A 2 59.90 -51.05 20.82
C ALA A 2 60.47 -50.38 22.07
N GLU A 3 61.61 -50.84 22.59
CA GLU A 3 62.19 -50.35 23.86
C GLU A 3 63.27 -49.28 23.64
N THR A 4 63.92 -49.25 22.48
CA THR A 4 64.98 -48.29 22.14
C THR A 4 64.47 -46.86 21.88
N THR A 5 63.16 -46.68 21.70
CA THR A 5 62.52 -45.37 21.52
C THR A 5 62.23 -44.65 22.84
N SER A 6 61.84 -45.37 23.89
CA SER A 6 61.44 -44.77 25.19
C SER A 6 62.63 -44.14 25.93
N GLN A 7 63.79 -44.80 25.97
CA GLN A 7 65.01 -44.23 26.54
C GLN A 7 65.51 -43.00 25.76
N ASN A 8 65.33 -42.95 24.44
CA ASN A 8 65.76 -41.83 23.62
C ASN A 8 64.81 -40.60 23.80
N GLN A 9 63.50 -40.83 23.96
CA GLN A 9 62.57 -39.79 24.43
C GLN A 9 62.92 -39.33 25.86
N SER A 10 63.17 -40.25 26.79
CA SER A 10 63.54 -39.93 28.18
C SER A 10 64.81 -39.08 28.26
N ASN A 11 65.85 -39.41 27.48
CA ASN A 11 67.07 -38.60 27.41
C ASN A 11 66.88 -37.26 26.67
N LYS A 12 66.01 -37.18 25.66
CA LYS A 12 65.64 -35.89 25.05
C LYS A 12 64.87 -35.00 26.04
N CYS A 13 63.90 -35.54 26.77
CA CYS A 13 63.17 -34.82 27.81
C CYS A 13 64.08 -34.41 28.97
N LYS A 14 65.00 -35.28 29.43
CA LYS A 14 66.00 -34.93 30.45
C LYS A 14 66.98 -33.86 29.96
N ARG A 15 67.45 -33.90 28.70
CA ARG A 15 68.27 -32.81 28.13
C ARG A 15 67.49 -31.50 27.99
N LEU A 16 66.24 -31.55 27.56
CA LEU A 16 65.39 -30.36 27.44
C LEU A 16 65.11 -29.76 28.82
N TYR A 17 64.76 -30.58 29.81
CA TYR A 17 64.55 -30.20 31.21
C TYR A 17 65.82 -29.61 31.83
N PHE A 18 66.97 -30.28 31.72
CA PHE A 18 68.24 -29.80 32.26
C PHE A 18 68.74 -28.51 31.59
N SER A 19 68.43 -28.34 30.30
CA SER A 19 68.62 -27.06 29.61
C SER A 19 67.69 -25.99 30.20
N LEU A 20 66.37 -26.22 30.21
CA LEU A 20 65.35 -25.30 30.76
C LEU A 20 65.60 -24.91 32.23
N THR A 21 66.13 -25.79 33.08
CA THR A 21 66.46 -25.47 34.47
C THR A 21 67.66 -24.53 34.61
N ASN A 22 68.55 -24.51 33.61
CA ASN A 22 69.81 -23.77 33.56
C ASN A 22 69.79 -22.57 32.60
N ILE A 23 68.70 -22.37 31.83
CA ILE A 23 68.53 -21.12 31.05
C ILE A 23 68.56 -19.95 32.02
N ASN A 24 69.45 -19.01 31.74
CA ASN A 24 69.59 -17.75 32.46
C ASN A 24 69.47 -16.60 31.45
N LEU A 25 68.29 -15.98 31.37
CA LEU A 25 68.03 -14.85 30.47
C LEU A 25 68.64 -13.53 30.97
N PHE A 26 69.23 -13.52 32.17
CA PHE A 26 69.77 -12.34 32.84
C PHE A 26 71.27 -12.47 33.18
N GLY A 27 72.00 -13.36 32.49
CA GLY A 27 73.41 -13.68 32.76
C GLY A 27 74.34 -12.47 32.72
N ASP A 28 74.17 -11.59 31.73
CA ASP A 28 75.03 -10.42 31.46
C ASP A 28 74.84 -9.25 32.46
N GLN A 29 74.39 -9.51 33.68
CA GLN A 29 74.17 -8.50 34.73
C GLN A 29 74.97 -8.82 36.00
N ASP A 30 76.25 -8.41 36.01
CA ASP A 30 77.22 -8.57 37.11
C ASP A 30 76.73 -8.03 38.47
N ALA A 31 75.75 -7.12 38.45
CA ALA A 31 75.14 -6.53 39.65
C ALA A 31 74.08 -7.41 40.34
N ILE A 32 73.89 -8.66 39.93
CA ILE A 32 72.81 -9.55 40.40
C ILE A 32 73.36 -10.95 40.72
N SER A 33 72.97 -11.52 41.87
CA SER A 33 73.40 -12.87 42.26
C SER A 33 72.84 -13.95 41.32
N LEU A 34 73.62 -14.98 40.98
CA LEU A 34 73.22 -16.05 40.04
C LEU A 34 71.85 -16.68 40.38
N VAL A 35 71.55 -16.83 41.67
CA VAL A 35 70.26 -17.33 42.18
C VAL A 35 69.10 -16.38 41.81
N ASP A 36 69.31 -15.07 41.82
CA ASP A 36 68.31 -14.08 41.38
C ASP A 36 68.18 -14.03 39.86
N GLN A 37 69.26 -14.19 39.10
CA GLN A 37 69.20 -14.23 37.64
C GLN A 37 68.37 -15.45 37.16
N LEU A 38 68.53 -16.61 37.81
CA LEU A 38 67.71 -17.81 37.59
C LEU A 38 66.26 -17.63 38.07
N LEU A 39 66.03 -17.03 39.23
CA LEU A 39 64.66 -16.75 39.73
C LEU A 39 63.92 -15.75 38.82
N ALA A 40 64.61 -14.71 38.36
CA ALA A 40 64.11 -13.75 37.38
C ALA A 40 63.74 -14.45 36.07
N THR A 41 64.61 -15.33 35.55
CA THR A 41 64.34 -16.09 34.33
C THR A 41 63.04 -16.91 34.43
N ARG A 42 62.78 -17.54 35.60
CA ARG A 42 61.57 -18.33 35.83
C ARG A 42 60.31 -17.45 35.93
N ILE A 43 60.37 -16.33 36.65
CA ILE A 43 59.25 -15.38 36.75
C ILE A 43 58.92 -14.75 35.38
N PHE A 44 59.95 -14.39 34.60
CA PHE A 44 59.80 -13.88 33.24
C PHE A 44 59.03 -14.86 32.34
N LEU A 45 59.45 -16.14 32.32
CA LEU A 45 58.81 -17.17 31.49
C LEU A 45 57.37 -17.45 31.92
N PHE A 46 57.10 -17.50 33.23
CA PHE A 46 55.75 -17.72 33.77
C PHE A 46 54.78 -16.58 33.39
N LEU A 47 55.19 -15.33 33.57
CA LEU A 47 54.39 -14.16 33.19
C LEU A 47 54.17 -14.07 31.68
N LEU A 48 55.17 -14.43 30.87
CA LEU A 48 55.10 -14.47 29.41
C LEU A 48 54.04 -15.47 28.92
N VAL A 49 53.98 -16.67 29.52
CA VAL A 49 52.98 -17.69 29.15
C VAL A 49 51.57 -17.21 29.50
N ILE A 50 51.33 -16.74 30.73
CA ILE A 50 50.00 -16.26 31.17
C ILE A 50 49.48 -15.14 30.26
N SER A 51 50.31 -14.16 29.95
CA SER A 51 49.91 -13.01 29.13
C SER A 51 49.66 -13.39 27.67
N LEU A 52 50.42 -14.33 27.08
CA LEU A 52 50.10 -14.89 25.77
C LEU A 52 48.76 -15.65 25.78
N SER A 53 48.48 -16.46 26.81
CA SER A 53 47.19 -17.16 26.96
C SER A 53 46.00 -16.19 27.03
N ILE A 54 46.13 -15.08 27.77
CA ILE A 54 45.07 -14.06 27.89
C ILE A 54 44.78 -13.40 26.53
N VAL A 55 45.82 -13.09 25.73
CA VAL A 55 45.64 -12.49 24.39
C VAL A 55 44.94 -13.47 23.44
N ILE A 56 45.30 -14.77 23.47
CA ILE A 56 44.65 -15.82 22.67
C ILE A 56 43.15 -15.93 23.02
N VAL A 57 42.81 -15.95 24.31
CA VAL A 57 41.40 -15.99 24.77
C VAL A 57 40.64 -14.73 24.34
N PHE A 58 41.23 -13.53 24.51
CA PHE A 58 40.58 -12.29 24.10
C PHE A 58 40.30 -12.26 22.59
N SER A 59 41.28 -12.61 21.75
CA SER A 59 41.14 -12.56 20.29
C SER A 59 40.19 -13.62 19.71
N THR A 60 39.92 -14.72 20.44
CA THR A 60 39.01 -15.78 19.99
C THR A 60 37.54 -15.54 20.36
N VAL A 61 37.28 -14.67 21.35
CA VAL A 61 35.92 -14.31 21.80
C VAL A 61 35.34 -13.12 21.01
N THR A 62 36.18 -12.24 20.48
CA THR A 62 35.76 -11.03 19.74
C THR A 62 35.23 -11.33 18.32
N VAL A 63 34.16 -10.63 17.93
CA VAL A 63 33.42 -10.82 16.67
C VAL A 63 33.29 -9.48 15.91
N GLN A 64 33.23 -9.54 14.58
CA GLN A 64 32.99 -8.41 13.67
C GLN A 64 31.79 -8.71 12.76
N THR A 65 31.07 -7.67 12.33
CA THR A 65 29.99 -7.77 11.33
C THR A 65 30.57 -7.60 9.93
N GLN A 66 30.35 -8.58 9.05
CA GLN A 66 30.76 -8.55 7.65
C GLN A 66 29.52 -8.41 6.75
N THR A 67 29.51 -7.38 5.89
CA THR A 67 28.57 -7.22 4.77
C THR A 67 29.09 -7.97 3.55
N VAL A 68 28.20 -8.64 2.83
CA VAL A 68 28.48 -9.27 1.53
C VAL A 68 27.43 -8.79 0.52
N THR A 69 27.90 -8.33 -0.63
CA THR A 69 27.07 -7.98 -1.78
C THR A 69 27.33 -8.99 -2.90
N ILE A 70 26.26 -9.45 -3.55
CA ILE A 70 26.27 -10.34 -4.70
C ILE A 70 25.56 -9.61 -5.84
N GLU A 71 26.25 -9.45 -6.96
CA GLU A 71 25.69 -8.89 -8.20
C GLU A 71 24.92 -9.96 -8.98
N SER A 72 23.82 -9.57 -9.62
CA SER A 72 22.96 -10.41 -10.48
C SER A 72 22.65 -11.82 -9.93
N PRO A 73 22.12 -11.96 -8.70
CA PRO A 73 21.89 -13.25 -8.05
C PRO A 73 20.75 -14.06 -8.69
N THR A 74 20.92 -15.37 -8.77
CA THR A 74 19.88 -16.30 -9.26
C THR A 74 18.74 -16.47 -8.26
N GLU A 75 17.57 -16.93 -8.72
CA GLU A 75 16.42 -17.20 -7.84
C GLU A 75 16.77 -18.20 -6.72
N ILE A 76 17.51 -19.26 -7.04
CA ILE A 76 17.94 -20.29 -6.06
C ILE A 76 18.86 -19.66 -5.01
N THR A 77 19.81 -18.81 -5.43
CA THR A 77 20.70 -18.08 -4.52
C THR A 77 19.90 -17.13 -3.62
N PHE A 78 18.93 -16.40 -4.18
CA PHE A 78 18.03 -15.54 -3.40
C PHE A 78 17.21 -16.33 -2.39
N GLN A 79 16.58 -17.44 -2.80
CA GLN A 79 15.79 -18.28 -1.90
C GLN A 79 16.63 -18.78 -0.72
N GLN A 80 17.82 -19.33 -0.97
CA GLN A 80 18.75 -19.79 0.08
C GLN A 80 19.13 -18.67 1.07
N LEU A 81 19.51 -17.50 0.54
CA LEU A 81 19.86 -16.34 1.39
C LEU A 81 18.65 -15.80 2.15
N SER A 82 17.44 -15.85 1.58
CA SER A 82 16.21 -15.36 2.22
C SER A 82 15.78 -16.20 3.42
N VAL A 83 16.15 -17.48 3.45
CA VAL A 83 15.97 -18.38 4.59
C VAL A 83 17.06 -18.16 5.65
N GLN A 84 18.31 -17.93 5.23
CA GLN A 84 19.46 -17.86 6.15
C GLN A 84 19.72 -16.47 6.77
N TYR A 85 19.36 -15.39 6.07
CA TYR A 85 19.70 -14.00 6.44
C TYR A 85 18.50 -13.05 6.32
N SER A 86 17.29 -13.53 6.65
CA SER A 86 16.01 -12.82 6.47
C SER A 86 15.98 -11.38 7.03
N SER A 87 16.61 -11.12 8.19
CA SER A 87 16.62 -9.78 8.81
C SER A 87 17.56 -8.77 8.14
N THR A 88 18.58 -9.23 7.39
CA THR A 88 19.60 -8.35 6.78
C THR A 88 19.68 -8.39 5.25
N LEU A 89 19.02 -9.36 4.60
CA LEU A 89 18.98 -9.45 3.13
C LEU A 89 18.13 -8.34 2.51
N SER A 90 18.74 -7.53 1.65
CA SER A 90 18.06 -6.53 0.82
C SER A 90 18.56 -6.65 -0.62
N CYS A 91 17.64 -6.89 -1.55
CA CYS A 91 17.93 -7.09 -2.97
C CYS A 91 17.15 -6.11 -3.83
N SER A 92 17.82 -5.23 -4.57
CA SER A 92 17.16 -4.17 -5.33
C SER A 92 16.72 -4.65 -6.72
N CYS A 93 15.43 -4.52 -7.06
CA CYS A 93 14.93 -4.82 -8.41
C CYS A 93 15.49 -3.81 -9.42
N THR A 94 15.74 -4.25 -10.66
CA THR A 94 15.95 -3.32 -11.80
C THR A 94 14.62 -2.78 -12.32
N GLN A 95 13.59 -3.62 -12.44
CA GLN A 95 12.23 -3.20 -12.76
C GLN A 95 11.38 -3.09 -11.49
N ILE A 96 11.05 -1.87 -11.10
CA ILE A 96 10.32 -1.54 -9.86
C ILE A 96 8.80 -1.79 -9.99
N SER A 97 8.25 -1.62 -11.20
CA SER A 97 6.83 -1.80 -11.52
C SER A 97 6.62 -3.02 -12.40
N ILE A 98 5.99 -4.08 -11.87
CA ILE A 98 5.81 -5.37 -12.55
C ILE A 98 4.32 -5.62 -12.76
N ARG A 99 3.87 -5.88 -14.00
CA ARG A 99 2.44 -6.10 -14.31
C ARG A 99 1.98 -7.43 -13.75
N HIS A 100 0.74 -7.49 -13.25
CA HIS A 100 0.21 -8.72 -12.66
C HIS A 100 0.17 -9.87 -13.66
N ASN A 101 -0.08 -9.61 -14.96
CA ASN A 101 -0.08 -10.66 -15.99
C ASN A 101 1.28 -11.36 -16.21
N GLN A 102 2.37 -10.82 -15.67
CA GLN A 102 3.70 -11.46 -15.73
C GLN A 102 3.85 -12.57 -14.67
N PHE A 103 2.95 -12.63 -13.68
CA PHE A 103 3.05 -13.57 -12.56
C PHE A 103 1.71 -14.09 -11.99
N VAL A 104 0.57 -13.65 -12.52
CA VAL A 104 -0.77 -14.19 -12.23
C VAL A 104 -1.49 -14.45 -13.54
N LEU A 105 -2.13 -15.62 -13.66
CA LEU A 105 -3.12 -15.91 -14.68
C LEU A 105 -4.41 -16.38 -14.01
N LEU A 106 -5.53 -15.80 -14.42
CA LEU A 106 -6.88 -16.16 -13.98
C LEU A 106 -7.71 -16.51 -15.23
N ASN A 107 -8.35 -17.67 -15.22
CA ASN A 107 -9.21 -18.13 -16.32
C ASN A 107 -10.50 -18.77 -15.77
N PRO A 108 -11.63 -18.03 -15.73
CA PRO A 108 -12.90 -18.53 -15.20
C PRO A 108 -13.57 -19.49 -16.18
N ARG A 109 -14.09 -20.60 -15.66
CA ARG A 109 -15.04 -21.47 -16.36
C ARG A 109 -16.46 -21.09 -15.95
N TYR A 110 -17.31 -20.78 -16.92
CA TYR A 110 -18.72 -20.44 -16.70
C TYR A 110 -19.65 -21.67 -16.70
N HIS A 111 -20.86 -21.47 -16.19
CA HIS A 111 -21.96 -22.43 -16.10
C HIS A 111 -22.46 -22.84 -17.50
N SER A 112 -22.87 -24.10 -17.64
CA SER A 112 -23.22 -24.70 -18.95
C SER A 112 -24.31 -23.94 -19.71
N ILE A 113 -25.23 -23.28 -18.99
CA ILE A 113 -26.25 -22.38 -19.58
C ILE A 113 -25.65 -21.30 -20.50
N CYS A 114 -24.52 -20.68 -20.12
CA CYS A 114 -23.91 -19.58 -20.85
C CYS A 114 -23.19 -20.01 -22.13
N THR A 115 -23.08 -21.32 -22.37
CA THR A 115 -22.52 -21.94 -23.58
C THR A 115 -23.54 -22.84 -24.29
N SER A 116 -24.83 -22.73 -23.94
CA SER A 116 -25.90 -23.61 -24.43
C SER A 116 -26.70 -22.99 -25.59
N GLN A 117 -27.52 -23.81 -26.26
CA GLN A 117 -28.45 -23.31 -27.28
C GLN A 117 -29.48 -22.31 -26.72
N PHE A 118 -29.77 -22.35 -25.42
CA PHE A 118 -30.77 -21.49 -24.76
C PHE A 118 -30.41 -20.00 -24.76
N VAL A 119 -29.15 -19.64 -24.99
CA VAL A 119 -28.70 -18.23 -25.10
C VAL A 119 -28.50 -17.76 -26.54
N ASN A 120 -28.78 -18.60 -27.54
CA ASN A 120 -28.63 -18.24 -28.95
C ASN A 120 -29.78 -17.34 -29.41
N GLN A 121 -29.46 -16.32 -30.22
CA GLN A 121 -30.47 -15.43 -30.79
C GLN A 121 -31.44 -16.15 -31.76
N THR A 122 -31.04 -17.27 -32.38
CA THR A 122 -31.96 -18.11 -33.19
C THR A 122 -33.09 -18.67 -32.33
N PHE A 123 -32.73 -19.35 -31.24
CA PHE A 123 -33.66 -19.87 -30.25
C PHE A 123 -34.53 -18.76 -29.65
N ILE A 124 -33.94 -17.68 -29.11
CA ILE A 124 -34.68 -16.57 -28.50
C ILE A 124 -35.66 -15.92 -29.50
N SER A 125 -35.29 -15.81 -30.78
CA SER A 125 -36.17 -15.24 -31.81
C SER A 125 -37.31 -16.18 -32.21
N SER A 126 -37.18 -17.51 -32.03
CA SER A 126 -38.30 -18.45 -32.19
C SER A 126 -39.38 -18.29 -31.12
N LEU A 127 -39.06 -17.65 -29.99
CA LEU A 127 -40.00 -17.36 -28.90
C LEU A 127 -40.84 -16.08 -29.16
N ASN A 128 -40.66 -15.42 -30.30
CA ASN A 128 -41.30 -14.14 -30.61
C ASN A 128 -42.77 -14.27 -31.04
N ASP A 129 -43.72 -14.03 -30.12
CA ASP A 129 -45.14 -13.88 -30.45
C ASP A 129 -45.62 -12.42 -30.33
N TYR A 130 -46.16 -11.86 -31.41
CA TYR A 130 -46.74 -10.52 -31.42
C TYR A 130 -47.98 -10.37 -30.52
N LYS A 131 -48.59 -11.49 -30.11
CA LYS A 131 -49.70 -11.59 -29.17
C LYS A 131 -49.27 -11.88 -27.72
N MET A 132 -47.98 -11.81 -27.38
CA MET A 132 -47.51 -12.30 -26.07
C MET A 132 -48.29 -11.73 -24.87
N SER A 133 -48.65 -10.43 -24.87
CA SER A 133 -49.46 -9.82 -23.78
C SER A 133 -50.95 -10.21 -23.77
N ASP A 134 -51.42 -10.95 -24.77
CA ASP A 134 -52.79 -11.48 -24.86
C ASP A 134 -52.96 -12.83 -24.15
N TYR A 135 -51.87 -13.48 -23.76
CA TYR A 135 -51.93 -14.71 -22.98
C TYR A 135 -52.35 -14.44 -21.52
N TYR A 136 -52.69 -15.50 -20.80
CA TYR A 136 -52.96 -15.40 -19.37
C TYR A 136 -51.66 -15.01 -18.63
N PRO A 137 -51.66 -14.11 -17.62
CA PRO A 137 -50.44 -13.70 -16.90
C PRO A 137 -49.66 -14.78 -16.11
N LEU A 138 -50.08 -16.04 -16.20
CA LEU A 138 -49.33 -17.23 -15.74
C LEU A 138 -48.81 -18.13 -16.87
N ASP A 139 -49.11 -17.80 -18.13
CA ASP A 139 -48.73 -18.59 -19.29
C ASP A 139 -47.28 -18.29 -19.70
N TYR A 140 -46.44 -19.33 -19.86
CA TYR A 140 -45.02 -19.12 -20.12
C TYR A 140 -44.75 -18.35 -21.41
N ARG A 141 -45.65 -18.40 -22.41
CA ARG A 141 -45.50 -17.65 -23.68
C ARG A 141 -45.48 -16.14 -23.49
N ILE A 142 -45.92 -15.61 -22.33
CA ILE A 142 -45.80 -14.18 -22.00
C ILE A 142 -44.39 -13.78 -21.54
N MET A 143 -43.57 -14.70 -21.02
CA MET A 143 -42.24 -14.38 -20.49
C MET A 143 -41.09 -15.16 -21.12
N ALA A 144 -41.30 -16.31 -21.76
CA ALA A 144 -40.22 -17.18 -22.26
C ALA A 144 -39.17 -16.43 -23.08
N ALA A 145 -39.61 -15.65 -24.07
CA ALA A 145 -38.75 -14.77 -24.89
C ALA A 145 -37.88 -13.84 -24.02
N SER A 146 -38.48 -13.20 -23.03
CA SER A 146 -37.79 -12.27 -22.13
C SER A 146 -36.87 -13.00 -21.16
N HIS A 147 -37.27 -14.13 -20.58
CA HIS A 147 -36.45 -14.93 -19.66
C HIS A 147 -35.17 -15.43 -20.35
N PHE A 148 -35.27 -16.07 -21.52
CA PHE A 148 -34.08 -16.52 -22.23
C PHE A 148 -33.22 -15.37 -22.75
N GLN A 149 -33.83 -14.23 -23.10
CA GLN A 149 -33.08 -13.01 -23.34
C GLN A 149 -32.34 -12.52 -22.08
N VAL A 150 -32.97 -12.52 -20.90
CA VAL A 150 -32.29 -12.16 -19.63
C VAL A 150 -31.11 -13.09 -19.38
N ILE A 151 -31.27 -14.41 -19.55
CA ILE A 151 -30.18 -15.39 -19.38
C ILE A 151 -29.02 -15.06 -20.33
N ALA A 152 -29.30 -14.85 -21.62
CA ALA A 152 -28.28 -14.52 -22.62
C ALA A 152 -27.54 -13.21 -22.31
N LEU A 153 -28.29 -12.15 -21.95
CA LEU A 153 -27.72 -10.86 -21.60
C LEU A 153 -26.91 -10.93 -20.30
N LEU A 154 -27.38 -11.64 -19.26
CA LEU A 154 -26.62 -11.88 -18.03
C LEU A 154 -25.32 -12.63 -18.32
N CYS A 155 -25.38 -13.75 -19.04
CA CYS A 155 -24.19 -14.50 -19.45
C CYS A 155 -23.20 -13.64 -20.25
N GLN A 156 -23.68 -12.85 -21.22
CA GLN A 156 -22.83 -11.98 -22.03
C GLN A 156 -22.20 -10.84 -21.20
N THR A 157 -22.99 -10.11 -20.43
CA THR A 157 -22.52 -8.95 -19.66
C THR A 157 -21.66 -9.35 -18.47
N ILE A 158 -21.89 -10.52 -17.85
CA ILE A 158 -20.98 -11.04 -16.81
C ILE A 158 -19.68 -11.55 -17.43
N THR A 159 -19.73 -12.28 -18.56
CA THR A 159 -18.50 -12.72 -19.25
C THR A 159 -17.65 -11.53 -19.69
N GLN A 160 -18.28 -10.48 -20.24
CA GLN A 160 -17.60 -9.23 -20.59
C GLN A 160 -17.05 -8.53 -19.35
N MET A 161 -17.87 -8.32 -18.30
CA MET A 161 -17.45 -7.64 -17.08
C MET A 161 -16.28 -8.33 -16.39
N VAL A 162 -16.29 -9.66 -16.31
CA VAL A 162 -15.17 -10.42 -15.75
C VAL A 162 -13.96 -10.34 -16.68
N SER A 163 -14.11 -10.38 -18.00
CA SER A 163 -13.01 -10.14 -18.95
C SER A 163 -12.38 -8.75 -18.77
N ASP A 164 -13.20 -7.69 -18.71
CA ASP A 164 -12.76 -6.31 -18.50
C ASP A 164 -12.00 -6.17 -17.18
N VAL A 165 -12.51 -6.76 -16.09
CA VAL A 165 -11.87 -6.74 -14.76
C VAL A 165 -10.58 -7.57 -14.74
N LEU A 166 -10.49 -8.66 -15.51
CA LEU A 166 -9.26 -9.43 -15.64
C LEU A 166 -8.21 -8.72 -16.51
N GLU A 167 -8.61 -7.92 -17.50
CA GLU A 167 -7.71 -7.06 -18.28
C GLU A 167 -7.22 -5.85 -17.46
N GLU A 168 -8.11 -5.21 -16.69
CA GLU A 168 -7.75 -4.23 -15.66
C GLU A 168 -6.75 -4.81 -14.65
N PHE A 169 -7.06 -5.99 -14.10
CA PHE A 169 -6.18 -6.67 -13.17
C PHE A 169 -4.83 -7.01 -13.82
N ALA A 170 -4.81 -7.46 -15.06
CA ALA A 170 -3.60 -7.81 -15.82
C ALA A 170 -2.68 -6.62 -16.11
N THR A 171 -3.27 -5.43 -16.33
CA THR A 171 -2.55 -4.18 -16.65
C THR A 171 -2.05 -3.43 -15.43
N ARG A 172 -2.72 -3.58 -14.27
CA ARG A 172 -2.24 -3.10 -12.96
C ARG A 172 -0.89 -3.72 -12.57
N TYR A 173 -0.16 -3.01 -11.71
CA TYR A 173 1.22 -3.32 -11.34
C TYR A 173 1.38 -3.58 -9.83
N ILE A 174 2.22 -4.55 -9.48
CA ILE A 174 2.87 -4.59 -8.16
C ILE A 174 4.10 -3.67 -8.21
N ILE A 175 4.22 -2.79 -7.23
CA ILE A 175 5.29 -1.80 -7.13
C ILE A 175 6.19 -2.22 -5.96
N THR A 176 7.46 -2.51 -6.22
CA THR A 176 8.44 -2.80 -5.18
C THR A 176 9.86 -2.46 -5.65
N ASN A 177 10.59 -1.69 -4.84
CA ASN A 177 12.00 -1.39 -5.10
C ASN A 177 12.93 -2.59 -4.77
N LYS A 178 12.40 -3.64 -4.12
CA LYS A 178 13.15 -4.80 -3.64
C LYS A 178 12.48 -6.12 -4.00
N VAL A 179 13.26 -7.20 -4.12
CA VAL A 179 12.74 -8.56 -4.29
C VAL A 179 11.90 -8.93 -3.06
N LEU A 180 10.63 -9.24 -3.27
CA LEU A 180 9.75 -9.78 -2.23
C LEU A 180 10.13 -11.24 -1.96
N SER A 181 10.08 -11.67 -0.70
CA SER A 181 10.26 -13.09 -0.38
C SER A 181 9.10 -13.93 -0.95
N HIS A 182 9.35 -15.22 -1.19
CA HIS A 182 8.34 -16.13 -1.74
C HIS A 182 7.06 -16.18 -0.87
N SER A 183 7.17 -16.02 0.45
CA SER A 183 6.02 -15.96 1.36
C SER A 183 5.26 -14.64 1.27
N ILE A 184 5.94 -13.49 1.26
CA ILE A 184 5.31 -12.16 1.11
C ILE A 184 4.55 -12.09 -0.21
N PHE A 185 5.22 -12.46 -1.30
CA PHE A 185 4.64 -12.44 -2.64
C PHE A 185 3.38 -13.30 -2.72
N ASN A 186 3.43 -14.56 -2.30
CA ASN A 186 2.25 -15.43 -2.35
C ASN A 186 1.10 -14.95 -1.44
N ALA A 187 1.39 -14.33 -0.30
CA ALA A 187 0.37 -13.77 0.58
C ALA A 187 -0.31 -12.54 -0.04
N GLN A 188 0.48 -11.57 -0.52
CA GLN A 188 -0.01 -10.36 -1.20
C GLN A 188 -0.83 -10.71 -2.44
N VAL A 189 -0.33 -11.60 -3.31
CA VAL A 189 -1.00 -11.95 -4.57
C VAL A 189 -2.29 -12.72 -4.33
N LYS A 190 -2.34 -13.63 -3.35
CA LYS A 190 -3.61 -14.29 -2.98
C LYS A 190 -4.63 -13.31 -2.44
N ALA A 191 -4.24 -12.41 -1.53
CA ALA A 191 -5.14 -11.38 -1.00
C ALA A 191 -5.69 -10.49 -2.12
N LEU A 192 -4.85 -10.08 -3.07
CA LEU A 192 -5.23 -9.28 -4.24
C LEU A 192 -6.23 -10.01 -5.16
N VAL A 193 -6.06 -11.33 -5.36
CA VAL A 193 -6.95 -12.16 -6.18
C VAL A 193 -8.31 -12.40 -5.51
N GLU A 194 -8.35 -12.66 -4.20
CA GLU A 194 -9.63 -12.79 -3.49
C GLU A 194 -10.36 -11.44 -3.37
N GLN A 195 -9.62 -10.35 -3.16
CA GLN A 195 -10.14 -8.98 -3.23
C GLN A 195 -10.80 -8.70 -4.59
N LEU A 196 -10.15 -9.09 -5.70
CA LEU A 196 -10.70 -8.93 -7.05
C LEU A 196 -12.05 -9.63 -7.22
N LYS A 197 -12.13 -10.91 -6.82
CA LYS A 197 -13.38 -11.70 -6.88
C LYS A 197 -14.49 -11.05 -6.06
N SER A 198 -14.20 -10.70 -4.81
CA SER A 198 -15.16 -10.13 -3.86
C SER A 198 -15.69 -8.76 -4.33
N ILE A 199 -14.81 -7.87 -4.79
CA ILE A 199 -15.19 -6.57 -5.37
C ILE A 199 -16.06 -6.76 -6.62
N THR A 200 -15.74 -7.73 -7.48
CA THR A 200 -16.52 -7.98 -8.72
C THR A 200 -17.95 -8.42 -8.39
N ILE A 201 -18.12 -9.38 -7.48
CA ILE A 201 -19.43 -9.86 -7.02
C ILE A 201 -20.23 -8.70 -6.39
N ALA A 202 -19.63 -7.96 -5.46
CA ALA A 202 -20.29 -6.85 -4.77
C ALA A 202 -20.71 -5.71 -5.72
N ASN A 203 -19.91 -5.42 -6.75
CA ASN A 203 -20.25 -4.41 -7.75
C ASN A 203 -21.38 -4.88 -8.68
N VAL A 204 -21.36 -6.14 -9.13
CA VAL A 204 -22.45 -6.73 -9.95
C VAL A 204 -23.77 -6.71 -9.19
N LYS A 205 -23.78 -7.13 -7.92
CA LYS A 205 -24.97 -7.09 -7.09
C LYS A 205 -25.50 -5.66 -6.92
N SER A 206 -24.63 -4.71 -6.58
CA SER A 206 -25.00 -3.30 -6.40
C SER A 206 -25.65 -2.69 -7.65
N ILE A 207 -25.12 -2.96 -8.86
CA ILE A 207 -25.72 -2.50 -10.14
C ILE A 207 -27.15 -3.05 -10.30
N ASN A 208 -27.35 -4.34 -10.00
CA ASN A 208 -28.67 -4.96 -10.07
C ASN A 208 -29.66 -4.37 -9.05
N ASP A 209 -29.27 -4.31 -7.77
CA ASP A 209 -30.14 -3.83 -6.69
C ASP A 209 -30.63 -2.39 -6.94
N PHE A 210 -29.75 -1.53 -7.47
CA PHE A 210 -30.09 -0.15 -7.87
C PHE A 210 -31.03 -0.06 -9.08
N LEU A 211 -30.81 -0.89 -10.10
CA LEU A 211 -31.67 -0.95 -11.28
C LEU A 211 -33.07 -1.41 -10.88
N TRP A 212 -33.14 -2.51 -10.14
CA TRP A 212 -34.38 -3.08 -9.65
C TRP A 212 -35.15 -2.09 -8.76
N PHE A 213 -34.49 -1.47 -7.78
CA PHE A 213 -35.06 -0.43 -6.93
C PHE A 213 -35.74 0.66 -7.78
N ASN A 214 -35.03 1.20 -8.77
CA ASN A 214 -35.57 2.30 -9.58
C ASN A 214 -36.72 1.87 -10.51
N ILE A 215 -36.72 0.65 -11.05
CA ILE A 215 -37.84 0.13 -11.87
C ILE A 215 -39.08 -0.11 -10.99
N PHE A 216 -38.91 -0.86 -9.91
CA PHE A 216 -40.01 -1.34 -9.07
C PHE A 216 -40.61 -0.22 -8.20
N GLN A 217 -39.80 0.73 -7.70
CA GLN A 217 -40.29 1.85 -6.87
C GLN A 217 -40.91 3.01 -7.67
N ASN A 218 -40.41 3.32 -8.87
CA ASN A 218 -41.07 4.27 -9.76
C ASN A 218 -42.30 3.67 -10.46
N GLN A 219 -42.64 2.41 -10.16
CA GLN A 219 -43.81 1.70 -10.69
C GLN A 219 -43.84 1.69 -12.22
N ILE A 220 -42.70 1.42 -12.85
CA ILE A 220 -42.57 1.42 -14.31
C ILE A 220 -43.36 0.23 -14.92
N GLN A 221 -44.14 0.48 -15.96
CA GLN A 221 -45.00 -0.52 -16.60
C GLN A 221 -44.20 -1.41 -17.56
N SER A 222 -44.43 -2.72 -17.51
CA SER A 222 -43.94 -3.66 -18.53
C SER A 222 -44.96 -3.79 -19.67
N GLY A 223 -44.47 -3.76 -20.91
CA GLY A 223 -45.24 -4.05 -22.12
C GLY A 223 -45.82 -5.48 -22.16
N LEU A 224 -45.37 -6.37 -21.28
CA LEU A 224 -45.95 -7.70 -21.09
C LEU A 224 -47.25 -7.72 -20.27
N ARG A 225 -47.70 -6.59 -19.70
CA ARG A 225 -48.91 -6.51 -18.85
C ARG A 225 -48.83 -7.33 -17.53
N THR A 226 -47.62 -7.67 -17.08
CA THR A 226 -47.37 -8.58 -15.94
C THR A 226 -47.32 -7.89 -14.57
N ASN A 227 -47.01 -6.59 -14.51
CA ASN A 227 -47.05 -5.79 -13.27
C ASN A 227 -48.25 -4.81 -13.22
N TYR A 228 -48.58 -4.20 -14.36
CA TYR A 228 -49.69 -3.28 -14.53
C TYR A 228 -50.42 -3.56 -15.84
N VAL A 229 -51.73 -3.32 -15.83
CA VAL A 229 -52.59 -3.38 -17.02
C VAL A 229 -53.35 -2.06 -17.17
N ILE A 230 -53.72 -1.70 -18.40
CA ILE A 230 -54.51 -0.50 -18.67
C ILE A 230 -55.93 -0.91 -19.05
N GLN A 231 -56.92 -0.42 -18.31
CA GLN A 231 -58.34 -0.61 -18.60
C GLN A 231 -58.89 0.60 -19.35
N ALA A 232 -59.57 0.32 -20.47
CA ALA A 232 -60.47 1.27 -21.10
C ALA A 232 -61.87 1.10 -20.50
N VAL A 233 -62.56 2.21 -20.22
CA VAL A 233 -63.92 2.20 -19.63
C VAL A 233 -64.89 2.78 -20.67
N PRO A 234 -65.85 2.00 -21.20
CA PRO A 234 -66.83 2.49 -22.17
C PRO A 234 -67.60 3.70 -21.64
N GLY A 235 -67.78 4.71 -22.50
CA GLY A 235 -68.48 5.97 -22.16
C GLY A 235 -67.71 6.95 -21.27
N ALA A 236 -66.55 6.58 -20.69
CA ALA A 236 -65.73 7.48 -19.89
C ALA A 236 -64.64 8.17 -20.73
N LEU A 237 -64.28 9.41 -20.34
CA LEU A 237 -63.12 10.12 -20.89
C LEU A 237 -61.79 9.69 -20.25
N THR A 238 -61.81 8.75 -19.29
CA THR A 238 -60.67 8.42 -18.42
C THR A 238 -60.30 6.94 -18.47
N ASN A 239 -59.03 6.66 -18.79
CA ASN A 239 -58.42 5.34 -18.69
C ASN A 239 -57.96 5.06 -17.25
N LYS A 240 -57.81 3.79 -16.87
CA LYS A 240 -57.31 3.39 -15.54
C LYS A 240 -56.12 2.45 -15.62
N PHE A 241 -55.06 2.75 -14.88
CA PHE A 241 -53.96 1.82 -14.61
C PHE A 241 -54.32 0.94 -13.42
N VAL A 242 -54.18 -0.37 -13.57
CA VAL A 242 -54.51 -1.36 -12.54
C VAL A 242 -53.30 -2.24 -12.28
N THR A 243 -52.98 -2.48 -11.00
CA THR A 243 -51.90 -3.38 -10.59
C THR A 243 -52.33 -4.85 -10.69
N VAL A 244 -51.44 -5.68 -11.24
CA VAL A 244 -51.60 -7.13 -11.28
C VAL A 244 -51.49 -7.72 -9.87
N ARG A 245 -52.25 -8.80 -9.62
CA ARG A 245 -52.26 -9.51 -8.34
C ARG A 245 -52.12 -11.01 -8.56
N TYR A 246 -51.14 -11.61 -7.89
CA TYR A 246 -50.87 -13.03 -7.89
C TYR A 246 -51.33 -13.68 -6.58
N LYS A 247 -51.84 -14.91 -6.64
CA LYS A 247 -52.01 -15.76 -5.46
C LYS A 247 -50.65 -16.36 -5.09
N THR A 248 -50.39 -16.52 -3.80
CA THR A 248 -49.25 -17.26 -3.25
C THR A 248 -49.77 -18.21 -2.18
N LEU A 249 -48.96 -19.20 -1.77
CA LEU A 249 -49.34 -20.33 -0.90
C LEU A 249 -50.34 -20.01 0.22
N ASN A 250 -50.22 -18.84 0.88
CA ASN A 250 -51.12 -18.42 1.96
C ASN A 250 -51.71 -17.00 1.81
N LYS A 251 -51.41 -16.23 0.75
CA LYS A 251 -51.77 -14.79 0.63
C LYS A 251 -52.03 -14.34 -0.81
N THR A 252 -52.69 -13.19 -0.99
CA THR A 252 -52.67 -12.45 -2.27
C THR A 252 -51.52 -11.45 -2.25
N CYS A 253 -50.76 -11.37 -3.34
CA CYS A 253 -49.61 -10.48 -3.54
C CYS A 253 -49.92 -9.50 -4.68
N SER A 254 -49.54 -8.21 -4.57
CA SER A 254 -49.78 -7.19 -5.60
C SER A 254 -48.49 -6.53 -6.04
N CYS A 255 -48.31 -6.41 -7.36
CA CYS A 255 -47.14 -5.79 -7.99
C CYS A 255 -46.98 -4.28 -7.73
N SER A 256 -47.90 -3.67 -6.98
CA SER A 256 -47.78 -2.29 -6.47
C SER A 256 -47.21 -2.22 -5.05
N SER A 257 -47.24 -3.30 -4.28
CA SER A 257 -46.90 -3.33 -2.84
C SER A 257 -45.82 -4.35 -2.49
N ASN A 258 -45.66 -5.39 -3.32
CA ASN A 258 -44.57 -6.33 -3.26
C ASN A 258 -44.16 -6.66 -4.71
N ASN A 259 -42.88 -6.53 -5.00
CA ASN A 259 -42.30 -6.68 -6.32
C ASN A 259 -41.90 -8.18 -6.50
N VAL A 260 -41.67 -8.89 -5.39
CA VAL A 260 -41.38 -10.34 -5.21
C VAL A 260 -42.63 -11.24 -5.39
N CYS A 261 -43.67 -10.80 -6.11
CA CYS A 261 -44.84 -11.65 -6.34
C CYS A 261 -44.56 -12.66 -7.48
N THR A 262 -44.30 -13.92 -7.12
CA THR A 262 -44.07 -15.01 -8.08
C THR A 262 -44.97 -16.23 -7.83
N HIS A 263 -45.28 -16.95 -8.91
CA HIS A 263 -46.05 -18.19 -8.94
C HIS A 263 -45.39 -19.19 -9.92
N GLN A 264 -45.66 -20.49 -9.78
CA GLN A 264 -45.21 -21.50 -10.75
C GLN A 264 -45.81 -21.19 -12.13
N VAL A 265 -45.02 -21.34 -13.20
CA VAL A 265 -45.51 -21.15 -14.57
C VAL A 265 -46.21 -22.38 -15.13
N GLY A 266 -47.12 -22.16 -16.07
CA GLY A 266 -47.66 -23.22 -16.92
C GLY A 266 -47.96 -22.75 -18.34
N ILE A 267 -48.60 -23.61 -19.13
CA ILE A 267 -49.22 -23.28 -20.41
C ILE A 267 -50.74 -23.42 -20.24
N TYR A 268 -51.51 -22.46 -20.74
CA TYR A 268 -52.96 -22.38 -20.54
C TYR A 268 -53.72 -22.41 -21.88
N ASN A 269 -54.95 -22.93 -21.84
CA ASN A 269 -55.75 -23.18 -23.05
C ASN A 269 -56.50 -21.94 -23.60
N GLN A 270 -56.24 -20.73 -23.09
CA GLN A 270 -56.99 -19.52 -23.46
C GLN A 270 -56.10 -18.27 -23.52
N THR A 271 -56.40 -17.37 -24.46
CA THR A 271 -55.92 -15.98 -24.42
C THR A 271 -56.76 -15.19 -23.41
N GLY A 272 -56.11 -14.47 -22.50
CA GLY A 272 -56.72 -13.73 -21.39
C GLY A 272 -57.47 -12.46 -21.78
N ARG A 273 -58.08 -12.43 -22.97
CA ARG A 273 -58.84 -11.28 -23.51
C ARG A 273 -60.32 -11.27 -23.09
N ALA A 274 -60.96 -12.45 -23.05
CA ALA A 274 -62.40 -12.55 -22.82
C ALA A 274 -62.72 -12.82 -21.34
N GLY A 275 -63.65 -12.06 -20.75
CA GLY A 275 -64.18 -12.29 -19.40
C GLY A 275 -63.25 -11.97 -18.21
N VAL A 276 -61.95 -11.68 -18.44
CA VAL A 276 -61.00 -11.36 -17.37
C VAL A 276 -61.27 -9.98 -16.77
N ASN A 277 -61.63 -9.93 -15.49
CA ASN A 277 -61.93 -8.70 -14.76
C ASN A 277 -60.68 -8.14 -14.07
N ILE A 278 -60.64 -6.83 -13.83
CA ILE A 278 -59.58 -6.13 -13.06
C ILE A 278 -59.47 -6.57 -11.58
N SER A 279 -60.42 -7.38 -11.11
CA SER A 279 -60.43 -8.02 -9.79
C SER A 279 -59.80 -9.42 -9.76
N THR A 280 -59.52 -10.03 -10.91
CA THR A 280 -58.94 -11.38 -11.01
C THR A 280 -57.60 -11.48 -10.26
N LYS A 281 -57.39 -12.60 -9.59
CA LYS A 281 -56.15 -12.95 -8.87
C LYS A 281 -55.53 -14.14 -9.58
N PHE A 282 -54.42 -13.92 -10.26
CA PHE A 282 -53.76 -14.94 -11.08
C PHE A 282 -53.13 -16.01 -10.18
N GLY A 283 -53.48 -17.28 -10.38
CA GLY A 283 -53.10 -18.39 -9.50
C GLY A 283 -54.26 -18.82 -8.57
N ASP A 284 -55.47 -18.30 -8.79
CA ASP A 284 -56.66 -18.80 -8.12
C ASP A 284 -57.40 -19.81 -9.01
N LEU A 285 -57.32 -21.09 -8.67
CA LEU A 285 -57.92 -22.24 -9.38
C LEU A 285 -59.44 -22.12 -9.66
N THR A 286 -60.11 -21.16 -9.03
CA THR A 286 -61.54 -20.85 -9.26
C THR A 286 -61.78 -19.81 -10.37
N THR A 287 -60.74 -19.11 -10.81
CA THR A 287 -60.78 -18.06 -11.87
C THR A 287 -59.72 -18.22 -12.96
N ASP A 288 -58.71 -19.06 -12.75
CA ASP A 288 -57.71 -19.39 -13.77
C ASP A 288 -58.32 -20.30 -14.86
N PRO A 289 -57.93 -20.15 -16.14
CA PRO A 289 -58.36 -21.05 -17.22
C PRO A 289 -57.68 -22.44 -17.08
N PRO A 290 -58.13 -23.46 -17.84
CA PRO A 290 -57.53 -24.79 -17.80
C PRO A 290 -56.03 -24.80 -18.12
N LEU A 291 -55.26 -25.35 -17.19
CA LEU A 291 -53.83 -25.60 -17.25
C LEU A 291 -53.56 -26.85 -18.12
N LEU A 292 -52.64 -26.72 -19.09
CA LEU A 292 -52.25 -27.77 -20.03
C LEU A 292 -50.92 -28.45 -19.64
N LEU A 293 -49.97 -27.67 -19.12
CA LEU A 293 -48.65 -28.11 -18.71
C LEU A 293 -48.16 -27.22 -17.56
N THR A 294 -47.54 -27.80 -16.53
CA THR A 294 -46.73 -27.06 -15.54
C THR A 294 -45.26 -27.22 -15.91
N ILE A 295 -44.46 -26.16 -15.85
CA ILE A 295 -43.01 -26.26 -16.11
C ILE A 295 -42.26 -26.24 -14.76
N PRO A 296 -41.59 -27.34 -14.35
CA PRO A 296 -40.76 -27.39 -13.15
C PRO A 296 -39.69 -26.32 -13.12
N GLY A 297 -39.34 -25.83 -11.93
CA GLY A 297 -38.33 -24.79 -11.70
C GLY A 297 -38.69 -23.37 -12.16
N ILE A 298 -39.52 -23.21 -13.20
CA ILE A 298 -39.76 -21.90 -13.81
C ILE A 298 -40.92 -21.15 -13.15
N MET A 299 -40.63 -19.91 -12.76
CA MET A 299 -41.53 -19.00 -12.06
C MET A 299 -41.93 -17.83 -12.96
N VAL A 300 -43.13 -17.31 -12.77
CA VAL A 300 -43.64 -16.07 -13.38
C VAL A 300 -44.05 -15.09 -12.29
N GLY A 301 -44.03 -13.79 -12.58
CA GLY A 301 -44.35 -12.75 -11.61
C GLY A 301 -44.42 -11.37 -12.22
N CYS A 302 -44.34 -10.33 -11.38
CA CYS A 302 -44.50 -8.94 -11.80
C CYS A 302 -43.62 -8.54 -13.00
N LEU A 303 -42.37 -8.98 -13.01
CA LEU A 303 -41.37 -8.67 -14.04
C LEU A 303 -40.61 -9.94 -14.48
N PRO A 304 -40.18 -10.04 -15.76
CA PRO A 304 -39.40 -11.17 -16.24
C PRO A 304 -38.10 -11.38 -15.47
N TYR A 305 -37.37 -10.31 -15.15
CA TYR A 305 -36.09 -10.41 -14.44
C TYR A 305 -36.27 -10.98 -13.02
N ASP A 306 -37.22 -10.43 -12.25
CA ASP A 306 -37.58 -10.93 -10.91
C ASP A 306 -37.96 -12.40 -10.88
N SER A 307 -38.77 -12.81 -11.86
CA SER A 307 -39.32 -14.16 -11.91
C SER A 307 -38.28 -15.17 -12.37
N LEU A 308 -37.40 -14.80 -13.31
CA LEU A 308 -36.23 -15.62 -13.65
C LEU A 308 -35.29 -15.81 -12.46
N LEU A 309 -34.91 -14.74 -11.73
CA LEU A 309 -33.98 -14.86 -10.60
C LEU A 309 -34.48 -15.85 -9.53
N ARG A 310 -35.81 -16.00 -9.40
CA ARG A 310 -36.46 -16.92 -8.46
C ARG A 310 -36.79 -18.29 -9.07
N SER A 311 -36.51 -18.49 -10.35
CA SER A 311 -36.60 -19.77 -11.04
C SER A 311 -35.34 -20.61 -10.80
N THR A 312 -35.42 -21.90 -11.11
CA THR A 312 -34.28 -22.85 -11.22
C THR A 312 -34.11 -23.26 -12.70
N PHE A 313 -33.05 -24.02 -13.02
CA PHE A 313 -32.88 -24.61 -14.35
C PHE A 313 -33.20 -26.11 -14.41
N GLU A 314 -33.88 -26.67 -13.40
CA GLU A 314 -34.09 -28.12 -13.26
C GLU A 314 -34.73 -28.80 -14.49
N CYS A 315 -35.68 -28.14 -15.16
CA CYS A 315 -36.29 -28.64 -16.38
C CYS A 315 -35.28 -28.78 -17.53
N PHE A 316 -34.31 -27.86 -17.66
CA PHE A 316 -33.34 -27.85 -18.75
C PHE A 316 -32.21 -28.87 -18.60
N TYR A 317 -32.16 -29.60 -17.48
CA TYR A 317 -31.33 -30.80 -17.33
C TYR A 317 -32.05 -32.10 -17.76
N ASN A 318 -33.35 -32.03 -18.10
CA ASN A 318 -34.18 -33.19 -18.39
C ASN A 318 -34.80 -33.09 -19.80
N GLN A 319 -34.36 -33.95 -20.72
CA GLN A 319 -34.86 -34.00 -22.10
C GLN A 319 -36.39 -34.07 -22.16
N SER A 320 -37.02 -34.95 -21.37
CA SER A 320 -38.49 -35.12 -21.40
C SER A 320 -39.25 -33.90 -20.88
N CYS A 321 -38.60 -32.98 -20.16
CA CYS A 321 -39.18 -31.69 -19.78
C CYS A 321 -39.04 -30.66 -20.92
N ILE A 322 -37.88 -30.64 -21.60
CA ILE A 322 -37.66 -29.84 -22.82
C ILE A 322 -38.65 -30.22 -23.92
N ASP A 323 -38.81 -31.53 -24.19
CA ASP A 323 -39.71 -32.07 -25.21
C ASP A 323 -41.17 -31.60 -24.99
N GLN A 324 -41.63 -31.58 -23.73
CA GLN A 324 -42.98 -31.10 -23.37
C GLN A 324 -43.17 -29.60 -23.62
N ILE A 325 -42.12 -28.78 -23.43
CA ILE A 325 -42.17 -27.35 -23.73
C ILE A 325 -42.20 -27.10 -25.25
N GLN A 326 -41.40 -27.84 -26.03
CA GLN A 326 -41.31 -27.67 -27.48
C GLN A 326 -42.66 -27.85 -28.20
N ILE A 327 -43.57 -28.68 -27.68
CA ILE A 327 -44.93 -28.85 -28.21
C ILE A 327 -45.73 -27.54 -28.25
N PHE A 328 -45.45 -26.60 -27.34
CA PHE A 328 -46.18 -25.33 -27.20
C PHE A 328 -45.40 -24.10 -27.71
N ILE A 329 -44.15 -24.29 -28.15
CA ILE A 329 -43.24 -23.23 -28.59
C ILE A 329 -42.69 -23.61 -29.98
N ASN A 330 -43.18 -22.92 -31.02
CA ASN A 330 -42.83 -23.20 -32.42
C ASN A 330 -41.38 -22.80 -32.76
N GLY A 331 -40.40 -23.64 -32.41
CA GLY A 331 -38.98 -23.48 -32.74
C GLY A 331 -38.37 -24.77 -33.32
N LEU A 332 -37.66 -24.65 -34.45
CA LEU A 332 -37.25 -25.77 -35.32
C LEU A 332 -35.83 -26.32 -35.07
N GLU A 333 -35.29 -26.19 -33.85
CA GLU A 333 -33.98 -26.74 -33.48
C GLU A 333 -34.10 -27.89 -32.45
N LEU A 334 -33.26 -28.93 -32.60
CA LEU A 334 -33.14 -30.00 -31.60
C LEU A 334 -32.35 -29.47 -30.39
N ILE A 335 -33.04 -29.22 -29.28
CA ILE A 335 -32.45 -28.65 -28.07
C ILE A 335 -31.88 -29.78 -27.20
N THR A 336 -30.61 -29.63 -26.80
CA THR A 336 -29.91 -30.56 -25.91
C THR A 336 -29.99 -30.12 -24.44
N PRO A 337 -29.97 -31.05 -23.47
CA PRO A 337 -30.01 -30.70 -22.05
C PRO A 337 -28.69 -30.10 -21.57
N LEU A 338 -28.75 -29.33 -20.48
CA LEU A 338 -27.57 -28.74 -19.85
C LEU A 338 -26.61 -29.81 -19.31
N SER A 339 -25.31 -29.59 -19.53
CA SER A 339 -24.24 -30.43 -18.97
C SER A 339 -24.01 -30.14 -17.48
N SER A 340 -23.46 -31.13 -16.76
CA SER A 340 -23.34 -31.12 -15.30
C SER A 340 -22.55 -29.94 -14.73
N SER A 341 -23.01 -29.49 -13.57
CA SER A 341 -22.54 -28.31 -12.83
C SER A 341 -22.04 -28.70 -11.43
N ARG A 342 -21.29 -27.81 -10.76
CA ARG A 342 -21.05 -27.89 -9.31
C ARG A 342 -22.28 -27.53 -8.47
N PHE A 343 -23.28 -26.87 -9.07
CA PHE A 343 -24.52 -26.46 -8.41
C PHE A 343 -25.58 -27.56 -8.52
N GLU A 344 -26.45 -27.69 -7.51
CA GLU A 344 -27.61 -28.58 -7.59
C GLU A 344 -28.61 -28.06 -8.64
N HIS A 345 -29.33 -28.95 -9.33
CA HIS A 345 -30.26 -28.57 -10.41
C HIS A 345 -31.42 -27.65 -9.96
N ASN A 346 -31.76 -27.70 -8.66
CA ASN A 346 -32.73 -26.85 -7.97
C ASN A 346 -32.18 -25.47 -7.56
N THR A 347 -30.91 -25.16 -7.88
CA THR A 347 -30.28 -23.88 -7.53
C THR A 347 -30.98 -22.75 -8.28
N THR A 348 -31.34 -21.68 -7.57
CA THR A 348 -32.00 -20.52 -8.18
C THR A 348 -31.06 -19.76 -9.10
N VAL A 349 -31.59 -19.11 -10.13
CA VAL A 349 -30.79 -18.26 -11.03
C VAL A 349 -30.16 -17.09 -10.27
N ASN A 350 -30.78 -16.61 -9.19
CA ASN A 350 -30.15 -15.65 -8.27
C ASN A 350 -28.86 -16.20 -7.64
N ASN A 351 -28.88 -17.43 -7.12
CA ASN A 351 -27.70 -18.02 -6.48
C ASN A 351 -26.58 -18.33 -7.50
N LEU A 352 -26.92 -18.57 -8.77
CA LEU A 352 -25.95 -18.64 -9.87
C LEU A 352 -25.39 -17.25 -10.22
N PHE A 353 -26.23 -16.22 -10.25
CA PHE A 353 -25.87 -14.83 -10.52
C PHE A 353 -24.98 -14.21 -9.43
N ASP A 354 -25.27 -14.47 -8.15
CA ASP A 354 -24.43 -14.13 -6.98
C ASP A 354 -23.06 -14.86 -6.99
N GLN A 355 -22.87 -15.80 -7.92
CA GLN A 355 -21.63 -16.51 -8.20
C GLN A 355 -21.08 -16.21 -9.61
N LEU A 356 -21.59 -15.16 -10.28
CA LEU A 356 -21.23 -14.71 -11.62
C LEU A 356 -21.38 -15.82 -12.70
N PHE A 357 -22.25 -16.81 -12.47
CA PHE A 357 -22.33 -18.05 -13.23
C PHE A 357 -20.96 -18.77 -13.37
N ILE A 358 -20.03 -18.61 -12.42
CA ILE A 358 -18.69 -19.24 -12.48
C ILE A 358 -18.68 -20.59 -11.76
N GLU A 359 -18.41 -21.64 -12.53
CA GLU A 359 -18.12 -22.99 -12.05
C GLU A 359 -16.78 -23.02 -11.31
N LEU A 360 -15.72 -22.48 -11.92
CA LEU A 360 -14.36 -22.59 -11.37
C LEU A 360 -13.47 -21.41 -11.78
N TRP A 361 -12.78 -20.83 -10.81
CA TRP A 361 -11.68 -19.89 -11.05
C TRP A 361 -10.36 -20.67 -11.18
N ASN A 362 -9.91 -20.95 -12.41
CA ASN A 362 -8.57 -21.51 -12.62
C ASN A 362 -7.55 -20.39 -12.38
N GLN A 363 -6.69 -20.56 -11.36
CA GLN A 363 -5.72 -19.55 -10.97
C GLN A 363 -4.30 -20.14 -10.89
N THR A 364 -3.33 -19.49 -11.50
CA THR A 364 -1.90 -19.81 -11.33
C THR A 364 -1.13 -18.56 -10.92
N ILE A 365 -0.20 -18.76 -9.98
CA ILE A 365 0.67 -17.72 -9.41
C ILE A 365 2.11 -18.19 -9.64
N ASN A 366 2.93 -17.35 -10.26
CA ASN A 366 4.27 -17.69 -10.75
C ASN A 366 5.33 -16.74 -10.17
N PHE A 367 5.95 -17.12 -9.05
CA PHE A 367 7.03 -16.35 -8.44
C PHE A 367 8.27 -16.25 -9.33
N THR A 368 8.63 -17.30 -10.07
CA THR A 368 9.77 -17.27 -11.00
C THR A 368 9.58 -16.21 -12.09
N GLY A 369 8.36 -16.07 -12.62
CA GLY A 369 8.01 -14.98 -13.55
C GLY A 369 8.18 -13.59 -12.92
N TYR A 370 7.69 -13.40 -11.70
CA TYR A 370 7.92 -12.17 -10.93
C TYR A 370 9.41 -11.88 -10.69
N PHE A 371 10.19 -12.88 -10.26
CA PHE A 371 11.62 -12.73 -9.97
C PHE A 371 12.43 -12.40 -11.22
N GLN A 372 12.13 -13.06 -12.35
CA GLN A 372 12.77 -12.80 -13.64
C GLN A 372 12.51 -11.38 -14.17
N VAL A 373 11.35 -10.78 -13.88
CA VAL A 373 11.06 -9.39 -14.27
C VAL A 373 11.65 -8.38 -13.26
N CYS A 374 11.56 -8.63 -11.96
CA CYS A 374 12.26 -7.82 -10.94
C CYS A 374 13.76 -7.75 -11.23
N SER A 375 14.35 -8.86 -11.67
CA SER A 375 15.74 -9.02 -12.12
C SER A 375 16.72 -8.25 -11.21
N PRO A 376 17.00 -8.77 -10.00
CA PRO A 376 17.73 -8.01 -8.99
C PRO A 376 19.15 -7.67 -9.45
N HIS A 377 19.50 -6.38 -9.42
CA HIS A 377 20.85 -5.94 -9.79
C HIS A 377 21.89 -6.40 -8.77
N SER A 378 21.56 -6.29 -7.48
CA SER A 378 22.39 -6.82 -6.40
C SER A 378 21.58 -7.17 -5.16
N CYS A 379 22.03 -8.20 -4.44
CA CYS A 379 21.60 -8.53 -3.08
C CYS A 379 22.72 -8.19 -2.12
N THR A 380 22.42 -7.49 -1.03
CA THR A 380 23.35 -7.29 0.10
C THR A 380 22.77 -7.93 1.35
N TYR A 381 23.60 -8.64 2.12
CA TYR A 381 23.26 -9.18 3.44
C TYR A 381 24.45 -9.01 4.40
N SER A 382 24.24 -9.22 5.69
CA SER A 382 25.32 -9.12 6.68
C SER A 382 25.21 -10.17 7.78
N TYR A 383 26.37 -10.62 8.27
CA TYR A 383 26.49 -11.66 9.29
C TYR A 383 27.69 -11.43 10.22
N ALA A 384 27.70 -12.13 11.36
CA ALA A 384 28.74 -12.01 12.38
C ALA A 384 29.86 -13.06 12.16
N ARG A 385 31.12 -12.61 12.12
CA ARG A 385 32.31 -13.44 11.84
C ARG A 385 33.42 -13.18 12.87
N ARG A 386 34.12 -14.24 13.29
CA ARG A 386 35.29 -14.15 14.19
C ARG A 386 36.55 -13.69 13.42
N PHE A 387 37.54 -13.19 14.14
CA PHE A 387 38.83 -12.79 13.54
C PHE A 387 39.52 -13.93 12.78
N ASP A 388 40.22 -13.57 11.71
CA ASP A 388 41.02 -14.49 10.90
C ASP A 388 42.25 -15.01 11.67
N LEU A 389 42.64 -16.27 11.43
CA LEU A 389 43.84 -16.87 12.01
C LEU A 389 45.10 -16.03 11.74
N LEU A 390 45.23 -15.48 10.52
CA LEU A 390 46.37 -14.65 10.13
C LEU A 390 46.38 -13.33 10.91
N TYR A 391 45.21 -12.73 11.15
CA TYR A 391 45.09 -11.53 11.99
C TYR A 391 45.47 -11.83 13.45
N VAL A 392 45.04 -12.97 13.99
CA VAL A 392 45.43 -13.41 15.35
C VAL A 392 46.94 -13.63 15.45
N ILE A 393 47.56 -14.28 14.46
CA ILE A 393 49.02 -14.52 14.40
C ILE A 393 49.80 -13.21 14.35
N VAL A 394 49.44 -12.26 13.46
CA VAL A 394 50.09 -10.94 13.36
C VAL A 394 49.91 -10.13 14.65
N THR A 395 48.75 -10.21 15.29
CA THR A 395 48.49 -9.58 16.60
C THR A 395 49.40 -10.18 17.69
N LEU A 396 49.56 -11.50 17.75
CA LEU A 396 50.44 -12.16 18.72
C LEU A 396 51.92 -11.80 18.51
N ILE A 397 52.39 -11.79 17.25
CA ILE A 397 53.78 -11.45 16.89
C ILE A 397 54.13 -10.01 17.30
N SER A 398 53.23 -9.05 17.05
CA SER A 398 53.46 -7.64 17.40
C SER A 398 53.44 -7.40 18.92
N LEU A 399 52.51 -8.03 19.64
CA LEU A 399 52.38 -7.89 21.09
C LEU A 399 53.55 -8.54 21.86
N PHE A 400 54.10 -9.64 21.34
CA PHE A 400 55.26 -10.36 21.94
C PHE A 400 56.49 -9.47 22.15
N GLY A 401 56.80 -8.55 21.22
CA GLY A 401 57.97 -7.66 21.34
C GLY A 401 57.88 -6.68 22.52
N GLY A 402 56.68 -6.15 22.78
CA GLY A 402 56.42 -5.20 23.87
C GLY A 402 56.36 -5.91 25.21
N LEU A 403 55.62 -7.01 25.24
CA LEU A 403 55.51 -7.89 26.39
C LEU A 403 56.89 -8.39 26.87
N LYS A 404 57.72 -8.91 25.96
CA LYS A 404 59.11 -9.29 26.25
C LYS A 404 59.91 -8.13 26.85
N THR A 405 59.80 -6.93 26.27
CA THR A 405 60.55 -5.76 26.75
C THR A 405 60.13 -5.35 28.16
N ILE A 406 58.83 -5.27 28.43
CA ILE A 406 58.28 -4.86 29.74
C ILE A 406 58.62 -5.89 30.82
N LEU A 407 58.43 -7.19 30.53
CA LEU A 407 58.74 -8.26 31.49
C LEU A 407 60.24 -8.33 31.81
N PHE A 408 61.12 -8.05 30.85
CA PHE A 408 62.57 -8.03 31.07
C PHE A 408 62.99 -6.91 32.04
N PHE A 409 62.36 -5.73 31.98
CA PHE A 409 62.65 -4.63 32.91
C PHE A 409 61.95 -4.77 34.28
N SER A 410 60.72 -5.29 34.33
CA SER A 410 59.96 -5.41 35.58
C SER A 410 60.44 -6.55 36.47
N THR A 411 60.87 -7.67 35.87
CA THR A 411 61.15 -8.91 36.62
C THR A 411 62.31 -8.81 37.62
N PRO A 412 63.44 -8.14 37.31
CA PRO A 412 64.49 -7.86 38.31
C PRO A 412 64.01 -7.02 39.49
N GLN A 413 63.02 -6.12 39.28
CA GLN A 413 62.41 -5.35 40.36
C GLN A 413 61.44 -6.18 41.19
N ILE A 414 60.67 -7.08 40.55
CA ILE A 414 59.81 -8.07 41.23
C ILE A 414 60.65 -8.99 42.11
N VAL A 415 61.80 -9.49 41.64
CA VAL A 415 62.73 -10.29 42.45
C VAL A 415 63.28 -9.50 43.64
N LYS A 416 63.68 -8.24 43.44
CA LYS A 416 64.10 -7.35 44.54
C LYS A 416 62.97 -7.09 45.54
N PHE A 417 61.72 -6.95 45.09
CA PHE A 417 60.56 -6.75 45.95
C PHE A 417 60.22 -8.01 46.76
N ILE A 418 60.23 -9.20 46.13
CA ILE A 418 60.07 -10.50 46.80
C ILE A 418 61.17 -10.71 47.84
N ARG A 419 62.45 -10.40 47.52
CA ARG A 419 63.53 -10.43 48.50
C ARG A 419 63.31 -9.43 49.64
N LYS A 420 62.82 -8.21 49.36
CA LYS A 420 62.52 -7.20 50.39
C LYS A 420 61.41 -7.67 51.33
N PHE A 421 60.32 -8.25 50.80
CA PHE A 421 59.23 -8.81 51.60
C PHE A 421 59.71 -9.99 52.46
N ARG A 422 60.50 -10.92 51.89
CA ARG A 422 61.13 -12.01 52.66
C ARG A 422 62.09 -11.47 53.74
N LYS A 423 62.82 -10.38 53.47
CA LYS A 423 63.65 -9.73 54.50
C LYS A 423 62.81 -9.12 55.63
N ILE A 424 61.65 -8.54 55.32
CA ILE A 424 60.72 -7.99 56.32
C ILE A 424 60.10 -9.12 57.17
N GLN A 425 59.68 -10.23 56.55
CA GLN A 425 59.20 -11.41 57.26
C GLN A 425 60.28 -12.02 58.16
N ASN A 426 61.53 -12.12 57.68
CA ASN A 426 62.63 -12.65 58.49
C ASN A 426 63.06 -11.72 59.63
N VAL A 427 62.95 -10.39 59.47
CA VAL A 427 63.25 -9.41 60.53
C VAL A 427 62.20 -9.47 61.65
N HIS A 428 60.96 -9.87 61.35
CA HIS A 428 59.89 -10.00 62.34
C HIS A 428 60.11 -11.14 63.36
N ASN A 429 61.13 -11.99 63.17
CA ASN A 429 61.51 -13.10 64.06
C ASN A 429 62.70 -12.78 65.00
N THR A 430 63.13 -11.52 65.11
CA THR A 430 64.18 -11.09 66.05
C THR A 430 63.76 -9.82 66.80
N ASN A 431 63.75 -9.91 68.14
CA ASN A 431 63.14 -8.90 69.00
C ASN A 431 64.04 -7.67 69.28
N ASN A 432 63.35 -6.53 69.45
CA ASN A 432 63.64 -5.44 70.40
C ASN A 432 65.08 -4.90 70.54
N VAL A 433 65.36 -3.79 69.86
CA VAL A 433 65.92 -2.58 70.51
C VAL A 433 65.21 -1.35 69.93
N ILE A 434 64.81 -0.39 70.79
CA ILE A 434 64.30 0.92 70.39
C ILE A 434 65.39 1.97 70.65
N SER A 435 65.66 2.83 69.67
CA SER A 435 66.34 4.11 69.90
C SER A 435 65.79 5.18 68.95
N THR A 436 65.55 6.38 69.47
CA THR A 436 64.73 7.43 68.85
C THR A 436 65.58 8.55 68.25
N ILE A 437 65.34 8.93 66.99
CA ILE A 437 65.70 10.24 66.43
C ILE A 437 64.53 10.76 65.58
N ASN A 438 64.13 12.01 65.80
CA ASN A 438 63.02 12.67 65.10
C ASN A 438 63.36 12.99 63.63
N PRO A 439 62.47 12.74 62.66
CA PRO A 439 62.64 13.18 61.28
C PRO A 439 61.75 14.40 60.97
N ILE A 440 62.18 15.59 61.40
CA ILE A 440 61.71 16.84 60.79
C ILE A 440 62.78 17.29 59.77
N ASP A 441 62.32 17.44 58.52
CA ASP A 441 62.99 18.03 57.36
C ASP A 441 64.34 17.46 56.85
N ILE A 442 64.31 16.24 56.28
CA ILE A 442 65.28 15.83 55.23
C ILE A 442 64.57 15.05 54.10
N ASN A 443 63.64 15.70 53.38
CA ASN A 443 62.90 15.03 52.29
C ASN A 443 63.09 15.65 50.88
N GLN A 444 63.43 16.93 50.75
CA GLN A 444 63.73 17.52 49.43
C GLN A 444 65.11 17.08 48.89
N ASN A 445 66.18 17.18 49.70
CA ASN A 445 67.53 16.79 49.27
C ASN A 445 67.66 15.30 48.92
N ARG A 446 66.86 14.42 49.54
CA ARG A 446 66.77 13.00 49.19
C ARG A 446 66.08 12.73 47.85
N LEU A 447 65.25 13.66 47.37
CA LEU A 447 64.68 13.62 46.03
C LEU A 447 65.70 14.13 45.01
N ILE A 448 66.31 15.29 45.26
CA ILE A 448 67.30 15.92 44.37
C ILE A 448 68.51 15.00 44.14
N PHE A 449 69.08 14.41 45.20
CA PHE A 449 70.24 13.51 45.07
C PHE A 449 69.91 12.22 44.29
N LYS A 450 68.67 11.71 44.39
CA LYS A 450 68.21 10.59 43.55
C LYS A 450 67.97 11.02 42.11
N ILE A 451 67.45 12.24 41.89
CA ILE A 451 67.27 12.79 40.55
C ILE A 451 68.63 12.96 39.86
N THR A 452 69.67 13.45 40.55
CA THR A 452 71.03 13.55 39.99
C THR A 452 71.67 12.17 39.76
N GLU A 453 71.49 11.19 40.67
CA GLU A 453 71.96 9.81 40.47
C GLU A 453 71.29 9.13 39.26
N VAL A 454 69.98 9.35 39.09
CA VAL A 454 69.21 8.85 37.93
C VAL A 454 69.59 9.60 36.65
N TYR A 455 69.82 10.91 36.71
CA TYR A 455 70.26 11.73 35.58
C TYR A 455 71.65 11.33 35.06
N GLU A 456 72.61 11.09 35.97
CA GLU A 456 73.91 10.48 35.67
C GLU A 456 73.77 9.12 34.94
N LYS A 457 72.90 8.25 35.45
CA LYS A 457 72.62 6.93 34.86
C LYS A 457 71.91 7.02 33.51
N ILE A 458 71.07 8.03 33.28
CA ILE A 458 70.41 8.32 31.99
C ILE A 458 71.43 8.88 30.98
N LEU A 459 72.32 9.79 31.39
CA LEU A 459 73.35 10.37 30.53
C LEU A 459 74.32 9.33 29.97
N LYS A 460 74.65 8.33 30.79
CA LYS A 460 75.54 7.19 30.49
C LYS A 460 74.80 5.96 29.93
N LEU A 461 73.48 6.04 29.71
CA LEU A 461 72.67 4.91 29.23
C LEU A 461 73.04 4.53 27.79
N ASN A 462 73.51 3.29 27.60
CA ASN A 462 73.65 2.66 26.29
C ASN A 462 72.78 1.39 26.22
N MET A 463 71.69 1.44 25.46
CA MET A 463 70.82 0.27 25.17
C MET A 463 71.33 -0.60 24.01
N PHE A 464 72.44 -0.22 23.38
CA PHE A 464 73.08 -0.93 22.26
C PHE A 464 74.57 -1.23 22.58
N PRO A 465 74.86 -2.06 23.61
CA PRO A 465 76.24 -2.32 24.06
C PRO A 465 77.10 -3.11 23.05
N LEU A 466 76.48 -3.78 22.06
CA LEU A 466 77.19 -4.52 21.01
C LEU A 466 77.71 -3.63 19.85
N SER A 467 77.68 -2.30 19.97
CA SER A 467 78.38 -1.43 19.03
C SER A 467 79.89 -1.43 19.32
N SER A 468 80.72 -1.66 18.29
CA SER A 468 82.20 -1.63 18.38
C SER A 468 82.80 -0.27 18.75
N ASP A 469 81.96 0.74 18.95
CA ASP A 469 82.28 2.07 19.45
C ASP A 469 81.21 2.42 20.49
N ILE A 470 81.63 2.81 21.70
CA ILE A 470 80.73 3.14 22.81
C ILE A 470 79.89 4.38 22.48
N THR A 471 80.42 5.31 21.67
CA THR A 471 79.71 6.54 21.31
C THR A 471 78.55 6.27 20.35
N ASP A 472 78.71 5.37 19.37
CA ASP A 472 77.63 4.97 18.45
C ASP A 472 76.44 4.36 19.21
N GLY A 473 76.69 3.59 20.27
CA GLY A 473 75.64 3.02 21.12
C GLY A 473 74.87 4.08 21.90
N ILE A 474 75.55 5.06 22.48
CA ILE A 474 74.92 6.19 23.20
C ILE A 474 74.08 7.05 22.23
N TYR A 475 74.59 7.35 21.03
CA TYR A 475 73.80 8.09 20.03
C TYR A 475 72.61 7.27 19.51
N SER A 476 72.77 5.97 19.25
CA SER A 476 71.67 5.06 18.91
C SER A 476 70.59 5.06 19.99
N THR A 477 71.00 5.02 21.26
CA THR A 477 70.10 5.04 22.42
C THR A 477 69.26 6.32 22.48
N ARG A 478 69.88 7.49 22.26
CA ARG A 478 69.19 8.79 22.29
C ARG A 478 68.19 8.96 21.14
N ILE A 479 68.57 8.58 19.91
CA ILE A 479 67.68 8.67 18.75
C ILE A 479 66.53 7.64 18.87
N TYR A 480 66.80 6.43 19.36
CA TYR A 480 65.78 5.42 19.67
C TYR A 480 64.73 5.95 20.66
N ILE A 481 65.15 6.53 21.79
CA ILE A 481 64.21 7.09 22.79
C ILE A 481 63.34 8.19 22.17
N LEU A 482 63.94 9.11 21.42
CA LEU A 482 63.22 10.22 20.78
C LEU A 482 62.13 9.72 19.81
N LEU A 483 62.50 8.82 18.90
CA LEU A 483 61.56 8.25 17.92
C LEU A 483 60.47 7.40 18.58
N PHE A 484 60.80 6.67 19.65
CA PHE A 484 59.86 5.86 20.41
C PHE A 484 58.81 6.71 21.14
N VAL A 485 59.22 7.80 21.80
CA VAL A 485 58.31 8.73 22.49
C VAL A 485 57.39 9.44 21.50
N ILE A 486 57.93 9.93 20.37
CA ILE A 486 57.13 10.57 19.31
C ILE A 486 56.11 9.58 18.73
N GLY A 487 56.53 8.34 18.43
CA GLY A 487 55.64 7.30 17.91
C GLY A 487 54.51 6.94 18.88
N ILE A 488 54.79 6.79 20.18
CA ILE A 488 53.76 6.58 21.20
C ILE A 488 52.79 7.77 21.25
N PHE A 489 53.27 9.01 21.21
CA PHE A 489 52.40 10.18 21.29
C PHE A 489 51.41 10.26 20.11
N ILE A 490 51.89 9.97 18.89
CA ILE A 490 51.05 9.89 17.68
C ILE A 490 50.00 8.77 17.81
N LEU A 491 50.41 7.60 18.30
CA LEU A 491 49.50 6.45 18.50
C LEU A 491 48.42 6.72 19.55
N VAL A 492 48.78 7.31 20.70
CA VAL A 492 47.83 7.70 21.74
C VAL A 492 46.81 8.70 21.19
N PHE A 493 47.27 9.71 20.44
CA PHE A 493 46.40 10.74 19.86
C PHE A 493 45.43 10.14 18.83
N TYR A 494 45.94 9.33 17.89
CA TYR A 494 45.14 8.63 16.89
C TYR A 494 44.08 7.71 17.54
N SER A 495 44.50 6.83 18.45
CA SER A 495 43.61 5.89 19.16
C SER A 495 42.59 6.57 20.09
N SER A 496 42.76 7.85 20.42
CA SER A 496 41.82 8.62 21.26
C SER A 496 40.76 9.38 20.45
N ILE A 497 40.97 9.56 19.14
CA ILE A 497 40.09 10.32 18.23
C ILE A 497 39.18 9.39 17.42
N ILE A 498 39.67 8.19 17.06
CA ILE A 498 38.91 7.23 16.26
C ILE A 498 37.69 6.67 17.03
N VAL A 499 36.52 6.79 16.41
CA VAL A 499 35.22 6.29 16.90
C VAL A 499 34.88 4.98 16.19
N ARG A 500 34.12 4.09 16.85
CA ARG A 500 33.64 2.84 16.25
C ARG A 500 32.11 2.81 16.24
N ILE A 501 31.53 2.61 15.06
CA ILE A 501 30.11 2.25 14.92
C ILE A 501 29.91 0.81 15.40
N ARG A 502 28.88 0.58 16.22
CA ARG A 502 28.49 -0.75 16.70
C ARG A 502 26.99 -0.94 16.54
N ILE A 503 26.60 -2.11 15.99
CA ILE A 503 25.20 -2.55 15.99
C ILE A 503 24.89 -3.12 17.39
N HIS A 504 23.76 -2.71 17.95
CA HIS A 504 23.14 -3.32 19.12
C HIS A 504 21.85 -4.01 18.69
N SER A 505 21.64 -5.25 19.13
CA SER A 505 20.38 -5.98 18.97
C SER A 505 19.63 -6.00 20.30
N VAL A 506 18.33 -5.69 20.26
CA VAL A 506 17.38 -5.89 21.36
C VAL A 506 16.40 -6.96 20.90
N TYR A 507 16.30 -8.05 21.64
CA TYR A 507 15.45 -9.19 21.29
C TYR A 507 14.05 -9.02 21.88
N GLN A 508 13.01 -9.23 21.07
CA GLN A 508 11.60 -9.14 21.43
C GLN A 508 11.22 -7.89 22.27
N PRO A 509 11.59 -6.67 21.82
CA PRO A 509 11.38 -5.45 22.60
C PRO A 509 9.90 -5.13 22.82
N SER A 510 9.59 -4.60 23.99
CA SER A 510 8.26 -4.08 24.30
C SER A 510 7.91 -2.84 23.45
N ILE A 511 6.62 -2.50 23.36
CA ILE A 511 6.18 -1.34 22.55
C ILE A 511 6.74 -0.01 23.09
N ASP A 512 6.82 0.15 24.41
CA ASP A 512 7.35 1.34 25.07
C ASP A 512 8.88 1.43 24.87
N GLU A 513 9.57 0.30 24.91
CA GLU A 513 11.01 0.19 24.59
C GLU A 513 11.29 0.49 23.12
N TYR A 514 10.43 0.04 22.18
CA TYR A 514 10.50 0.45 20.78
C TYR A 514 10.27 1.95 20.61
N GLU A 515 9.25 2.54 21.25
CA GLU A 515 9.00 3.99 21.16
C GLU A 515 10.16 4.80 21.75
N GLN A 516 10.77 4.33 22.86
CA GLN A 516 11.98 4.92 23.43
C GLN A 516 13.19 4.79 22.48
N LEU A 517 13.49 3.58 21.97
CA LEU A 517 14.58 3.35 21.01
C LEU A 517 14.40 4.17 19.74
N TYR A 518 13.17 4.29 19.23
CA TYR A 518 12.87 5.10 18.06
C TYR A 518 13.09 6.59 18.35
N SER A 519 12.71 7.08 19.53
CA SER A 519 12.95 8.49 19.91
C SER A 519 14.44 8.87 19.95
N GLN A 520 15.33 7.89 20.19
CA GLN A 520 16.78 8.11 20.35
C GLN A 520 17.61 7.73 19.12
N TYR A 521 17.16 6.75 18.33
CA TYR A 521 17.91 6.14 17.21
C TYR A 521 17.10 6.05 15.91
N SER A 522 16.13 6.95 15.70
CA SER A 522 15.17 6.95 14.57
C SER A 522 15.76 6.77 13.17
N SER A 523 17.00 7.21 12.93
CA SER A 523 17.69 7.13 11.65
C SER A 523 18.36 5.78 11.37
N THR A 524 18.53 4.91 12.37
CA THR A 524 19.25 3.63 12.23
C THR A 524 18.55 2.43 12.87
N LEU A 525 17.43 2.64 13.59
CA LEU A 525 16.60 1.57 14.15
C LEU A 525 15.87 0.79 13.05
N VAL A 526 16.11 -0.52 13.01
CA VAL A 526 15.49 -1.48 12.08
C VAL A 526 14.93 -2.66 12.87
N CYS A 527 13.62 -2.80 12.84
CA CYS A 527 12.86 -3.88 13.47
C CYS A 527 12.07 -4.66 12.40
N PRO A 528 12.58 -5.78 11.85
CA PRO A 528 11.78 -6.68 11.01
C PRO A 528 10.54 -7.20 11.73
N CYS A 529 9.42 -7.35 11.02
CA CYS A 529 8.25 -8.07 11.54
C CYS A 529 8.40 -9.59 11.31
N THR A 530 7.87 -10.42 12.22
CA THR A 530 7.71 -11.87 12.01
C THR A 530 6.45 -12.16 11.21
N HIS A 531 5.31 -11.57 11.59
CA HIS A 531 4.09 -11.58 10.78
C HIS A 531 4.00 -10.29 9.95
N LEU A 532 3.99 -10.50 8.63
CA LEU A 532 4.25 -9.44 7.65
C LEU A 532 2.96 -8.75 7.16
N SER A 533 1.80 -9.27 7.56
CA SER A 533 0.45 -8.85 7.14
C SER A 533 -0.52 -8.91 8.32
N VAL A 534 -1.25 -7.82 8.59
CA VAL A 534 -2.27 -7.73 9.64
C VAL A 534 -3.61 -7.31 9.03
N PRO A 535 -4.73 -8.03 9.25
CA PRO A 535 -6.02 -7.68 8.68
C PRO A 535 -6.53 -6.34 9.21
N TYR A 536 -7.08 -5.50 8.33
CA TYR A 536 -7.63 -4.18 8.65
C TYR A 536 -8.67 -4.27 9.77
N SER A 537 -9.50 -5.32 9.78
CA SER A 537 -10.51 -5.64 10.81
C SER A 537 -10.00 -5.60 12.26
N SER A 538 -8.69 -5.80 12.48
CA SER A 538 -8.10 -5.90 13.82
C SER A 538 -7.29 -4.65 14.23
N ILE A 539 -7.03 -3.75 13.28
CA ILE A 539 -6.24 -2.52 13.49
C ILE A 539 -7.03 -1.23 13.19
N ILE A 540 -8.16 -1.35 12.50
CA ILE A 540 -9.13 -0.29 12.19
C ILE A 540 -10.50 -0.75 12.69
N GLN A 541 -11.21 0.14 13.39
CA GLN A 541 -12.64 0.01 13.60
C GLN A 541 -13.33 1.25 13.02
N MET A 542 -14.33 1.05 12.17
CA MET A 542 -15.21 2.10 11.64
C MET A 542 -16.67 1.73 11.89
N LYS A 543 -17.47 2.69 12.33
CA LYS A 543 -18.92 2.55 12.52
C LYS A 543 -19.64 3.80 12.00
N PRO A 544 -20.52 3.69 11.00
CA PRO A 544 -21.35 4.81 10.58
C PRO A 544 -22.46 5.08 11.61
N TYR A 545 -22.76 6.35 11.83
CA TYR A 545 -24.00 6.79 12.48
C TYR A 545 -24.95 7.33 11.40
N TYR A 546 -26.06 6.63 11.19
CA TYR A 546 -27.07 7.04 10.22
C TYR A 546 -27.99 8.14 10.76
N HIS A 547 -28.52 8.93 9.84
CA HIS A 547 -29.52 9.96 10.08
C HIS A 547 -30.73 9.37 10.80
N GLN A 548 -31.22 10.07 11.82
CA GLN A 548 -32.27 9.59 12.72
C GLN A 548 -33.55 9.09 12.00
N VAL A 549 -33.83 9.58 10.79
CA VAL A 549 -34.94 9.07 9.97
C VAL A 549 -34.85 7.56 9.75
N CYS A 550 -33.66 7.01 9.51
CA CYS A 550 -33.44 5.58 9.30
C CYS A 550 -33.59 4.74 10.59
N SER A 551 -33.62 5.39 11.76
CA SER A 551 -33.88 4.76 13.05
C SER A 551 -35.26 5.11 13.65
N SER A 552 -36.07 5.93 12.96
CA SER A 552 -37.38 6.43 13.43
C SER A 552 -38.58 5.57 13.02
N ASP A 553 -39.73 5.82 13.64
CA ASP A 553 -41.02 5.20 13.27
C ASP A 553 -41.55 5.61 11.88
N ILE A 554 -40.90 6.57 11.20
CA ILE A 554 -41.15 6.92 9.79
C ILE A 554 -40.83 5.74 8.86
N VAL A 555 -39.81 4.94 9.21
CA VAL A 555 -39.38 3.77 8.42
C VAL A 555 -39.44 2.45 9.20
N LYS A 556 -39.55 2.47 10.53
CA LYS A 556 -39.65 1.27 11.36
C LYS A 556 -41.08 0.78 11.55
N ASN A 557 -41.19 -0.50 11.92
CA ASN A 557 -42.42 -1.15 12.40
C ASN A 557 -43.63 -1.06 11.45
N ASN A 558 -43.41 -0.61 10.21
CA ASN A 558 -44.43 -0.27 9.21
C ASN A 558 -45.47 0.76 9.72
N GLY A 559 -45.13 1.60 10.71
CA GLY A 559 -46.07 2.52 11.37
C GLY A 559 -46.77 3.46 10.39
N TRP A 560 -46.00 4.27 9.65
CA TRP A 560 -46.53 5.10 8.56
C TRP A 560 -47.08 4.32 7.37
N LEU A 561 -46.70 3.05 7.18
CA LEU A 561 -47.29 2.23 6.11
C LEU A 561 -48.70 1.73 6.48
N LEU A 562 -49.03 1.66 7.78
CA LEU A 562 -50.35 1.34 8.29
C LEU A 562 -51.33 2.52 8.19
N TYR A 563 -50.84 3.76 8.28
CA TYR A 563 -51.63 5.00 8.11
C TYR A 563 -52.43 4.99 6.79
N PHE A 564 -51.79 4.65 5.67
CA PHE A 564 -52.42 4.63 4.34
C PHE A 564 -53.35 3.41 4.08
N ASN A 565 -53.60 2.53 5.06
CA ASN A 565 -54.55 1.43 4.89
C ASN A 565 -56.00 1.90 4.99
N GLY A 566 -56.91 1.16 4.34
CA GLY A 566 -58.36 1.43 4.42
C GLY A 566 -58.87 2.57 3.53
N LEU A 567 -58.00 3.21 2.74
CA LEU A 567 -58.39 4.25 1.79
C LEU A 567 -59.21 3.68 0.62
N VAL A 568 -60.53 3.93 0.63
CA VAL A 568 -61.46 3.51 -0.43
C VAL A 568 -62.05 4.73 -1.14
N GLY A 569 -61.62 4.98 -2.38
CA GLY A 569 -62.15 6.07 -3.21
C GLY A 569 -61.36 6.29 -4.49
N ALA A 570 -61.87 7.17 -5.36
CA ALA A 570 -61.07 7.81 -6.40
C ALA A 570 -60.40 9.05 -5.77
N PHE A 571 -59.08 9.13 -5.88
CA PHE A 571 -58.26 10.25 -5.44
C PHE A 571 -57.51 10.81 -6.66
N TYR A 572 -57.10 12.09 -6.63
CA TYR A 572 -56.24 12.66 -7.66
C TYR A 572 -54.87 11.96 -7.65
N SER A 573 -54.24 11.77 -8.82
CA SER A 573 -52.98 11.00 -8.92
C SER A 573 -51.82 11.62 -8.14
N LEU A 574 -51.87 12.94 -7.90
CA LEU A 574 -50.92 13.69 -7.07
C LEU A 574 -51.37 13.89 -5.62
N ASP A 575 -52.32 13.09 -5.11
CA ASP A 575 -52.73 13.15 -3.69
C ASP A 575 -51.77 12.37 -2.78
N PHE A 576 -51.31 13.02 -1.72
CA PHE A 576 -50.40 12.45 -0.72
C PHE A 576 -50.93 11.14 -0.11
N ARG A 577 -52.24 10.91 -0.04
CA ARG A 577 -52.82 9.65 0.47
C ARG A 577 -52.60 8.46 -0.47
N ILE A 578 -52.36 8.69 -1.76
CA ILE A 578 -51.84 7.66 -2.67
C ILE A 578 -50.31 7.57 -2.56
N ARG A 579 -49.63 8.73 -2.64
CA ARG A 579 -48.18 8.78 -2.89
C ARG A 579 -47.32 8.59 -1.64
N GLY A 580 -47.78 9.05 -0.49
CA GLY A 580 -47.05 9.02 0.78
C GLY A 580 -46.59 7.62 1.18
N PHE A 581 -47.44 6.60 1.02
CA PHE A 581 -47.03 5.19 1.23
C PHE A 581 -45.78 4.83 0.42
N LYS A 582 -45.72 5.25 -0.86
CA LYS A 582 -44.58 4.99 -1.75
C LYS A 582 -43.37 5.81 -1.31
N ILE A 583 -43.55 7.10 -1.03
CA ILE A 583 -42.49 8.01 -0.56
C ILE A 583 -41.78 7.43 0.68
N PHE A 584 -42.51 6.93 1.68
CA PHE A 584 -41.90 6.31 2.87
C PHE A 584 -41.37 4.90 2.63
N ALA A 585 -41.98 4.09 1.76
CA ALA A 585 -41.42 2.79 1.36
C ALA A 585 -40.09 2.94 0.59
N ILE A 586 -39.96 3.98 -0.24
CA ILE A 586 -38.72 4.34 -0.93
C ILE A 586 -37.67 4.79 0.10
N LEU A 587 -38.04 5.65 1.05
CA LEU A 587 -37.16 6.11 2.13
C LEU A 587 -36.64 4.95 3.01
N GLN A 588 -37.54 4.03 3.40
CA GLN A 588 -37.21 2.80 4.13
C GLN A 588 -36.24 1.92 3.31
N THR A 589 -36.50 1.76 2.02
CA THR A 589 -35.63 0.96 1.13
C THR A 589 -34.26 1.60 0.95
N LEU A 590 -34.18 2.91 0.76
CA LEU A 590 -32.91 3.65 0.63
C LEU A 590 -32.08 3.62 1.92
N CYS A 591 -32.71 3.70 3.10
CA CYS A 591 -32.03 3.46 4.38
C CYS A 591 -31.44 2.02 4.43
N SER A 592 -32.19 1.01 3.99
CA SER A 592 -31.73 -0.39 3.95
C SER A 592 -30.58 -0.59 2.96
N MET A 593 -30.71 -0.07 1.73
CA MET A 593 -29.66 -0.13 0.70
C MET A 593 -28.40 0.63 1.11
N SER A 594 -28.54 1.75 1.82
CA SER A 594 -27.38 2.50 2.33
C SER A 594 -26.64 1.70 3.40
N ASN A 595 -27.38 1.06 4.31
CA ASN A 595 -26.80 0.19 5.32
C ASN A 595 -26.11 -1.02 4.69
N GLU A 596 -26.75 -1.71 3.75
CA GLU A 596 -26.14 -2.84 3.04
C GLU A 596 -24.91 -2.42 2.21
N THR A 597 -24.96 -1.28 1.51
CA THR A 597 -23.82 -0.74 0.75
C THR A 597 -22.61 -0.54 1.66
N ILE A 598 -22.79 0.09 2.82
CA ILE A 598 -21.70 0.27 3.77
C ILE A 598 -21.27 -1.06 4.38
N THR A 599 -22.19 -1.95 4.80
CA THR A 599 -21.83 -3.25 5.38
C THR A 599 -21.00 -4.10 4.41
N ASN A 600 -21.42 -4.20 3.15
CA ASN A 600 -20.74 -5.00 2.14
C ASN A 600 -19.37 -4.41 1.77
N LYS A 601 -19.27 -3.08 1.57
CA LYS A 601 -17.99 -2.42 1.29
C LYS A 601 -17.04 -2.47 2.50
N LEU A 602 -17.58 -2.34 3.72
CA LEU A 602 -16.81 -2.44 4.97
C LEU A 602 -16.30 -3.86 5.23
N ALA A 603 -17.06 -4.90 4.90
CA ALA A 603 -16.59 -6.29 4.96
C ALA A 603 -15.36 -6.48 4.06
N VAL A 604 -15.46 -6.10 2.77
CA VAL A 604 -14.33 -6.15 1.82
C VAL A 604 -13.14 -5.34 2.33
N PHE A 605 -13.35 -4.14 2.89
CA PHE A 605 -12.29 -3.31 3.47
C PHE A 605 -11.62 -3.97 4.69
N ASN A 606 -12.41 -4.63 5.55
CA ASN A 606 -11.92 -5.28 6.77
C ASN A 606 -11.04 -6.51 6.50
N ASP A 607 -11.29 -7.21 5.39
CA ASP A 607 -10.49 -8.37 4.95
C ASP A 607 -9.14 -7.99 4.33
N LEU A 608 -8.96 -6.73 3.93
CA LEU A 608 -7.70 -6.22 3.39
C LEU A 608 -6.56 -6.33 4.42
N GLN A 609 -5.33 -6.46 3.93
CA GLN A 609 -4.15 -6.67 4.74
C GLN A 609 -3.28 -5.41 4.79
N PHE A 610 -2.92 -4.97 5.99
CA PHE A 610 -1.86 -3.99 6.21
C PHE A 610 -0.53 -4.74 6.20
N VAL A 611 0.23 -4.59 5.12
CA VAL A 611 1.47 -5.35 4.88
C VAL A 611 2.68 -4.47 5.14
N SER A 612 3.57 -4.92 6.02
CA SER A 612 4.88 -4.29 6.23
C SER A 612 5.93 -5.32 6.62
N ALA A 613 7.13 -5.19 6.05
CA ALA A 613 8.29 -6.02 6.41
C ALA A 613 8.99 -5.58 7.71
N ARG A 614 8.64 -4.39 8.24
CA ARG A 614 9.27 -3.76 9.42
C ARG A 614 8.22 -3.03 10.25
N VAL A 615 8.50 -2.80 11.54
CA VAL A 615 7.65 -1.98 12.41
C VAL A 615 7.50 -0.56 11.84
N VAL A 616 6.31 -0.22 11.37
CA VAL A 616 5.94 1.14 10.95
C VAL A 616 5.79 2.02 12.19
N THR A 617 6.29 3.25 12.13
CA THR A 617 6.23 4.16 13.29
C THR A 617 4.80 4.59 13.59
N LYS A 618 4.47 4.82 14.87
CA LYS A 618 3.12 5.19 15.35
C LYS A 618 2.48 6.35 14.59
N ASN A 619 3.27 7.39 14.26
CA ASN A 619 2.80 8.52 13.47
C ASN A 619 2.56 8.16 11.98
N ALA A 620 3.47 7.38 11.38
CA ALA A 620 3.32 6.94 10.01
C ALA A 620 2.13 5.98 9.84
N PHE A 621 1.97 5.03 10.76
CA PHE A 621 0.81 4.13 10.85
C PHE A 621 -0.49 4.92 10.93
N ASN A 622 -0.65 5.82 11.91
CA ASN A 622 -1.86 6.63 12.04
C ASN A 622 -2.15 7.49 10.80
N THR A 623 -1.11 8.03 10.14
CA THR A 623 -1.27 8.83 8.92
C THR A 623 -1.69 7.99 7.71
N GLN A 624 -1.10 6.81 7.52
CA GLN A 624 -1.49 5.85 6.46
C GLN A 624 -2.92 5.36 6.67
N ILE A 625 -3.25 4.93 7.90
CA ILE A 625 -4.57 4.43 8.25
C ILE A 625 -5.63 5.52 8.09
N PHE A 626 -5.36 6.77 8.49
CA PHE A 626 -6.28 7.89 8.24
C PHE A 626 -6.48 8.14 6.73
N ALA A 627 -5.43 8.05 5.91
CA ALA A 627 -5.56 8.21 4.46
C ALA A 627 -6.43 7.10 3.83
N LEU A 628 -6.20 5.83 4.21
CA LEU A 628 -7.01 4.68 3.78
C LEU A 628 -8.48 4.82 4.18
N ILE A 629 -8.73 5.28 5.41
CA ILE A 629 -10.08 5.56 5.94
C ILE A 629 -10.80 6.64 5.14
N GLN A 630 -10.13 7.73 4.76
CA GLN A 630 -10.77 8.79 3.96
C GLN A 630 -11.02 8.33 2.52
N GLN A 631 -10.06 7.63 1.90
CA GLN A 631 -10.20 7.04 0.57
C GLN A 631 -11.40 6.08 0.52
N PHE A 632 -11.56 5.20 1.51
CA PHE A 632 -12.70 4.30 1.63
C PHE A 632 -14.05 5.05 1.65
N LYS A 633 -14.15 6.13 2.44
CA LYS A 633 -15.37 6.94 2.52
C LYS A 633 -15.69 7.62 1.20
N GLN A 634 -14.68 8.23 0.55
CA GLN A 634 -14.85 8.97 -0.71
C GLN A 634 -15.27 8.02 -1.84
N GLN A 635 -14.52 6.93 -2.06
CA GLN A 635 -14.80 5.96 -3.13
C GLN A 635 -16.15 5.26 -2.94
N THR A 636 -16.57 4.98 -1.70
CA THR A 636 -17.88 4.37 -1.42
C THR A 636 -19.05 5.32 -1.71
N LEU A 637 -18.90 6.61 -1.43
CA LEU A 637 -19.91 7.63 -1.75
C LEU A 637 -19.99 7.91 -3.26
N ALA A 638 -18.85 8.09 -3.93
CA ALA A 638 -18.80 8.37 -5.36
C ALA A 638 -19.34 7.19 -6.19
N SER A 639 -18.90 5.95 -5.89
CA SER A 639 -19.38 4.74 -6.57
C SER A 639 -20.90 4.50 -6.41
N PHE A 640 -21.51 4.97 -5.31
CA PHE A 640 -22.96 4.92 -5.12
C PHE A 640 -23.65 6.01 -5.95
N LEU A 641 -23.11 7.24 -5.95
CA LEU A 641 -23.67 8.39 -6.64
C LEU A 641 -23.66 8.27 -8.17
N ASP A 642 -22.52 7.90 -8.76
CA ASP A 642 -22.38 7.79 -10.21
C ASP A 642 -23.38 6.75 -10.79
N LEU A 643 -23.52 5.61 -10.10
CA LEU A 643 -24.48 4.56 -10.46
C LEU A 643 -25.94 5.05 -10.31
N PHE A 644 -26.26 5.73 -9.21
CA PHE A 644 -27.60 6.24 -8.95
C PHE A 644 -28.03 7.30 -9.97
N GLN A 645 -27.15 8.27 -10.28
CA GLN A 645 -27.38 9.30 -11.28
C GLN A 645 -27.53 8.71 -12.69
N LEU A 646 -26.70 7.73 -13.06
CA LEU A 646 -26.77 7.09 -14.37
C LEU A 646 -28.09 6.33 -14.55
N VAL A 647 -28.53 5.54 -13.56
CA VAL A 647 -29.80 4.80 -13.62
C VAL A 647 -31.01 5.75 -13.73
N LEU A 648 -31.06 6.82 -12.92
CA LEU A 648 -32.13 7.83 -13.00
C LEU A 648 -32.15 8.52 -14.37
N THR A 649 -30.99 8.97 -14.86
CA THR A 649 -30.86 9.63 -16.17
C THR A 649 -31.30 8.70 -17.30
N SER A 650 -30.92 7.42 -17.26
CA SER A 650 -31.35 6.44 -18.28
C SER A 650 -32.86 6.17 -18.25
N ILE A 651 -33.53 6.20 -17.09
CA ILE A 651 -35.00 6.07 -17.01
C ILE A 651 -35.68 7.31 -17.60
N GLN A 652 -35.19 8.49 -17.22
CA GLN A 652 -35.73 9.78 -17.64
C GLN A 652 -35.60 10.00 -19.17
N LEU A 653 -34.44 9.71 -19.75
CA LEU A 653 -34.19 9.83 -21.20
C LEU A 653 -34.97 8.82 -22.04
N ASN A 654 -35.29 7.64 -21.48
CA ASN A 654 -36.15 6.66 -22.16
C ASN A 654 -37.65 6.95 -22.02
N GLN A 655 -38.07 7.90 -21.18
CA GLN A 655 -39.49 8.23 -20.93
C GLN A 655 -40.34 6.99 -20.61
N PHE A 656 -39.84 6.10 -19.74
CA PHE A 656 -40.60 4.93 -19.33
C PHE A 656 -41.85 5.29 -18.53
N ILE A 657 -42.98 4.66 -18.83
CA ILE A 657 -44.29 5.04 -18.30
C ILE A 657 -44.47 4.51 -16.87
N THR A 658 -44.84 5.39 -15.94
CA THR A 658 -45.16 5.05 -14.54
C THR A 658 -46.65 4.73 -14.36
N SER A 659 -47.03 3.87 -13.42
CA SER A 659 -48.45 3.56 -13.15
C SER A 659 -49.24 4.71 -12.53
N GLY A 660 -48.58 5.73 -11.98
CA GLY A 660 -49.20 6.91 -11.37
C GLY A 660 -49.57 8.02 -12.35
N ALA A 661 -49.22 7.89 -13.63
CA ALA A 661 -49.40 8.91 -14.67
C ALA A 661 -48.73 10.28 -14.38
N SER A 662 -47.74 10.31 -13.48
CA SER A 662 -47.04 11.55 -13.10
C SER A 662 -46.11 12.06 -14.19
N ASN A 663 -45.47 11.17 -14.96
CA ASN A 663 -44.61 11.56 -16.08
C ASN A 663 -45.30 11.52 -17.46
N ALA A 664 -46.30 10.66 -17.64
CA ALA A 664 -47.02 10.52 -18.92
C ALA A 664 -48.51 10.18 -18.69
N GLN A 665 -49.39 10.72 -19.55
CA GLN A 665 -50.83 10.50 -19.53
C GLN A 665 -51.33 9.91 -20.87
N LEU A 666 -52.39 9.11 -20.84
CA LEU A 666 -52.91 8.39 -22.00
C LEU A 666 -54.09 9.12 -22.64
N LEU A 667 -53.83 9.91 -23.68
CA LEU A 667 -54.86 10.61 -24.46
C LEU A 667 -55.65 9.63 -25.34
N LYS A 668 -56.96 9.87 -25.40
CA LYS A 668 -57.87 9.29 -26.39
C LYS A 668 -58.07 10.28 -27.54
N THR A 669 -57.82 9.85 -28.78
CA THR A 669 -58.14 10.61 -30.00
C THR A 669 -59.19 9.83 -30.79
N ILE A 670 -60.35 10.45 -31.03
CA ILE A 670 -61.48 9.86 -31.76
C ILE A 670 -61.40 10.32 -33.21
N ALA A 671 -61.29 9.39 -34.17
CA ALA A 671 -61.25 9.72 -35.59
C ALA A 671 -62.02 8.68 -36.42
N ASN A 672 -63.05 9.12 -37.16
CA ASN A 672 -63.82 8.30 -38.09
C ASN A 672 -64.30 6.95 -37.50
N ASN A 673 -64.93 7.00 -36.33
CA ASN A 673 -65.37 5.85 -35.51
C ASN A 673 -64.28 4.89 -35.01
N ASN A 674 -63.00 5.15 -35.31
CA ASN A 674 -61.89 4.47 -34.66
C ASN A 674 -61.41 5.29 -33.46
N ASP A 675 -61.42 4.67 -32.29
CA ASP A 675 -60.68 5.15 -31.13
C ASP A 675 -59.19 4.88 -31.33
N SER A 676 -58.34 5.84 -30.97
CA SER A 676 -56.89 5.66 -30.91
C SER A 676 -56.35 6.23 -29.61
N PHE A 677 -55.43 5.51 -28.96
CA PHE A 677 -54.82 5.94 -27.70
C PHE A 677 -53.33 6.24 -27.89
N ARG A 678 -52.89 7.39 -27.39
CA ARG A 678 -51.47 7.77 -27.38
C ARG A 678 -51.05 8.33 -26.02
N PHE A 679 -49.92 7.87 -25.50
CA PHE A 679 -49.23 8.56 -24.42
C PHE A 679 -48.73 9.92 -24.90
N ILE A 680 -48.81 10.90 -24.01
CA ILE A 680 -48.03 12.14 -24.07
C ILE A 680 -47.40 12.35 -22.70
N SER A 681 -46.32 13.12 -22.64
CA SER A 681 -45.76 13.58 -21.37
C SER A 681 -46.78 14.41 -20.58
N ASN A 682 -46.69 14.34 -19.26
CA ASN A 682 -47.52 15.14 -18.36
C ASN A 682 -46.90 16.54 -18.20
N ASN A 683 -47.74 17.58 -18.31
CA ASN A 683 -47.36 18.99 -18.27
C ASN A 683 -48.02 19.74 -17.10
N ASP A 684 -48.77 19.06 -16.23
CA ASP A 684 -49.59 19.64 -15.16
C ASP A 684 -48.73 20.02 -13.92
N TRP A 685 -47.54 20.57 -14.15
CA TRP A 685 -46.54 20.92 -13.13
C TRP A 685 -46.40 22.44 -13.00
N GLU A 686 -45.70 22.93 -11.97
CA GLU A 686 -45.54 24.37 -11.78
C GLU A 686 -44.74 24.99 -12.96
N ASN A 687 -45.19 26.15 -13.44
CA ASN A 687 -44.66 26.87 -14.61
C ASN A 687 -44.76 26.11 -15.95
N ASP A 688 -45.86 25.38 -16.18
CA ASP A 688 -46.15 24.62 -17.41
C ASP A 688 -45.06 23.60 -17.79
N CYS A 689 -44.34 23.10 -16.78
CA CYS A 689 -43.19 22.23 -16.95
C CYS A 689 -43.59 20.83 -17.44
N SER A 690 -42.97 20.35 -18.53
CA SER A 690 -43.25 19.03 -19.10
C SER A 690 -42.23 17.98 -18.68
N CYS A 691 -42.70 16.85 -18.15
CA CYS A 691 -41.86 15.68 -17.87
C CYS A 691 -41.18 15.07 -19.11
N GLY A 692 -41.57 15.49 -20.32
CA GLY A 692 -40.94 15.12 -21.59
C GLY A 692 -39.75 16.00 -21.98
N THR A 693 -39.57 17.16 -21.36
CA THR A 693 -38.49 18.11 -21.67
C THR A 693 -37.64 18.48 -20.46
N SER A 694 -38.16 18.34 -19.23
CA SER A 694 -37.40 18.49 -17.99
C SER A 694 -37.80 17.47 -16.94
N VAL A 695 -36.82 17.02 -16.17
CA VAL A 695 -36.99 16.10 -15.03
C VAL A 695 -37.09 16.84 -13.70
N SER A 696 -36.78 18.14 -13.70
CA SER A 696 -36.90 19.02 -12.53
C SER A 696 -38.30 19.59 -12.35
N CYS A 697 -39.28 19.13 -13.13
CA CYS A 697 -40.68 19.54 -12.98
C CYS A 697 -41.20 19.04 -11.63
N THR A 698 -41.47 19.98 -10.73
CA THR A 698 -41.99 19.71 -9.39
C THR A 698 -43.23 20.55 -9.10
N ARG A 699 -43.95 20.17 -8.05
CA ARG A 699 -44.99 20.99 -7.41
C ARG A 699 -45.18 20.61 -5.97
N SER A 700 -45.82 21.47 -5.18
CA SER A 700 -46.12 21.19 -3.76
C SER A 700 -46.95 19.90 -3.59
N GLU A 701 -46.51 18.98 -2.72
CA GLU A 701 -47.24 17.75 -2.36
C GLU A 701 -48.33 18.06 -1.30
N GLY A 702 -49.41 17.29 -1.28
CA GLY A 702 -50.52 17.57 -0.36
C GLY A 702 -51.82 16.82 -0.59
N PHE A 703 -52.85 17.26 0.11
CA PHE A 703 -54.20 16.68 0.08
C PHE A 703 -55.09 17.40 -0.94
N TYR A 704 -55.80 16.64 -1.78
CA TYR A 704 -56.67 17.17 -2.83
C TYR A 704 -58.15 16.83 -2.56
N CYS A 705 -59.03 17.61 -3.19
CA CYS A 705 -60.47 17.42 -3.15
C CYS A 705 -60.91 16.12 -3.86
N ARG A 706 -61.99 15.50 -3.36
CA ARG A 706 -62.53 14.20 -3.83
C ARG A 706 -63.89 14.27 -4.55
N THR A 707 -64.58 15.41 -4.54
CA THR A 707 -65.94 15.50 -5.12
C THR A 707 -65.91 15.48 -6.65
N THR A 708 -67.01 15.06 -7.28
CA THR A 708 -67.16 15.10 -8.75
C THR A 708 -67.12 16.53 -9.32
N SER A 709 -67.45 17.55 -8.52
CA SER A 709 -67.25 18.96 -8.85
C SER A 709 -65.78 19.40 -8.88
N CYS A 710 -64.88 18.66 -8.23
CA CYS A 710 -63.44 18.95 -8.19
C CYS A 710 -62.63 18.35 -9.35
N PHE A 711 -63.27 17.75 -10.37
CA PHE A 711 -62.59 17.44 -11.63
C PHE A 711 -62.32 18.69 -12.49
N ILE A 712 -62.83 19.86 -12.10
CA ILE A 712 -62.50 21.17 -12.71
C ILE A 712 -61.15 21.66 -12.15
N SER A 713 -60.07 21.02 -12.60
CA SER A 713 -58.65 21.37 -12.44
C SER A 713 -58.24 22.16 -11.16
N PRO A 714 -58.18 21.51 -9.98
CA PRO A 714 -57.41 22.02 -8.85
C PRO A 714 -55.91 21.88 -9.14
N THR A 715 -55.32 22.91 -9.76
CA THR A 715 -53.88 22.98 -10.06
C THR A 715 -52.98 23.04 -8.82
N LYS A 716 -53.57 23.11 -7.62
CA LYS A 716 -52.90 23.16 -6.31
C LYS A 716 -53.66 22.29 -5.29
N PRO A 717 -52.99 21.71 -4.28
CA PRO A 717 -53.66 20.96 -3.21
C PRO A 717 -54.50 21.90 -2.31
N ASN A 718 -55.48 21.33 -1.61
CA ASN A 718 -56.26 22.02 -0.58
C ASN A 718 -55.43 22.30 0.69
N GLN A 719 -54.46 21.44 0.99
CA GLN A 719 -53.49 21.59 2.07
C GLN A 719 -52.13 21.06 1.58
N THR A 720 -51.12 21.91 1.55
CA THR A 720 -49.73 21.55 1.28
C THR A 720 -49.07 20.90 2.49
N ILE A 721 -48.02 20.11 2.27
CA ILE A 721 -47.20 19.53 3.33
C ILE A 721 -45.80 20.18 3.29
N PRO A 722 -45.40 20.96 4.32
CA PRO A 722 -44.07 21.58 4.41
C PRO A 722 -42.93 20.60 4.12
N GLY A 723 -42.00 21.02 3.27
CA GLY A 723 -40.87 20.21 2.82
C GLY A 723 -41.17 19.17 1.73
N LEU A 724 -42.41 18.68 1.56
CA LEU A 724 -42.72 17.64 0.58
C LEU A 724 -43.11 18.20 -0.80
N VAL A 725 -42.53 17.62 -1.85
CA VAL A 725 -42.82 17.94 -3.25
C VAL A 725 -43.10 16.70 -4.09
N ALA A 726 -44.00 16.86 -5.05
CA ALA A 726 -44.20 15.92 -6.13
C ALA A 726 -43.23 16.24 -7.29
N SER A 727 -42.83 15.21 -8.03
CA SER A 727 -42.04 15.27 -9.27
C SER A 727 -42.53 14.18 -10.24
N CYS A 728 -42.05 14.24 -11.50
CA CYS A 728 -42.32 13.29 -12.58
C CYS A 728 -42.19 11.82 -12.14
N LEU A 729 -41.16 11.48 -11.36
CA LEU A 729 -40.91 10.15 -10.79
C LEU A 729 -41.07 10.15 -9.26
N LEU A 730 -41.38 8.99 -8.68
CA LEU A 730 -41.58 8.85 -7.22
C LEU A 730 -40.26 8.96 -6.45
N VAL A 731 -39.17 8.43 -6.99
CA VAL A 731 -37.82 8.60 -6.42
C VAL A 731 -37.41 10.07 -6.49
N ASP A 732 -37.58 10.74 -7.63
CA ASP A 732 -37.28 12.17 -7.78
C ASP A 732 -38.12 13.05 -6.85
N SER A 733 -39.37 12.65 -6.56
CA SER A 733 -40.24 13.32 -5.58
C SER A 733 -39.63 13.27 -4.17
N LEU A 734 -39.14 12.10 -3.75
CA LEU A 734 -38.45 11.95 -2.46
C LEU A 734 -37.16 12.76 -2.43
N LEU A 735 -36.32 12.68 -3.47
CA LEU A 735 -35.01 13.36 -3.52
C LEU A 735 -35.12 14.89 -3.47
N ALA A 736 -36.15 15.46 -4.08
CA ALA A 736 -36.41 16.89 -4.09
C ALA A 736 -37.05 17.41 -2.77
N SER A 737 -37.68 16.52 -1.99
CA SER A 737 -38.32 16.84 -0.71
C SER A 737 -37.32 16.99 0.45
N SER A 738 -37.69 17.71 1.52
CA SER A 738 -37.04 17.69 2.84
C SER A 738 -37.88 16.93 3.86
N LEU A 739 -37.44 16.87 5.12
CA LEU A 739 -38.17 16.23 6.23
C LEU A 739 -38.81 17.24 7.20
N GLU A 740 -38.88 18.52 6.83
CA GLU A 740 -39.26 19.64 7.71
C GLU A 740 -40.54 19.38 8.53
N CYS A 741 -41.63 18.93 7.88
CA CYS A 741 -42.88 18.58 8.55
C CYS A 741 -42.71 17.52 9.65
N PHE A 742 -41.79 16.58 9.49
CA PHE A 742 -41.60 15.46 10.42
C PHE A 742 -40.75 15.81 11.63
N TYR A 743 -40.15 17.00 11.67
CA TYR A 743 -39.57 17.61 12.88
C TYR A 743 -40.59 18.45 13.67
N ASN A 744 -41.85 18.57 13.20
CA ASN A 744 -42.86 19.45 13.79
C ASN A 744 -44.14 18.68 14.13
N GLU A 745 -44.40 18.47 15.43
CA GLU A 745 -45.61 17.84 15.98
C GLU A 745 -46.90 18.39 15.35
N SER A 746 -47.04 19.72 15.24
CA SER A 746 -48.26 20.32 14.66
C SER A 746 -48.47 19.95 13.18
N CYS A 747 -47.39 19.65 12.45
CA CYS A 747 -47.46 19.20 11.07
C CYS A 747 -47.79 17.71 10.97
N ILE A 748 -47.27 16.87 11.88
CA ILE A 748 -47.68 15.45 11.99
C ILE A 748 -49.18 15.35 12.35
N GLN A 749 -49.66 16.16 13.30
CA GLN A 749 -51.09 16.22 13.64
C GLN A 749 -51.95 16.72 12.47
N MET A 750 -51.45 17.68 11.67
CA MET A 750 -52.10 18.08 10.41
C MET A 750 -52.23 16.90 9.44
N LEU A 751 -51.17 16.10 9.24
CA LEU A 751 -51.26 14.90 8.39
C LEU A 751 -52.35 13.94 8.89
N ILE A 752 -52.33 13.60 10.19
CA ILE A 752 -53.30 12.68 10.81
C ILE A 752 -54.75 13.16 10.61
N GLN A 753 -55.02 14.46 10.80
CA GLN A 753 -56.35 15.04 10.58
C GLN A 753 -56.77 14.97 9.10
N TRP A 754 -55.92 15.44 8.19
CA TRP A 754 -56.22 15.55 6.77
C TRP A 754 -56.30 14.20 6.03
N HIS A 755 -55.82 13.11 6.63
CA HIS A 755 -56.05 11.76 6.13
C HIS A 755 -57.55 11.48 5.86
N SER A 756 -58.40 11.86 6.81
CA SER A 756 -59.85 11.69 6.76
C SER A 756 -60.57 12.68 5.82
N PHE A 757 -59.87 13.70 5.32
CA PHE A 757 -60.50 14.83 4.62
C PHE A 757 -61.33 14.40 3.40
N GLY A 758 -62.63 14.68 3.44
CA GLY A 758 -63.55 14.32 2.36
C GLY A 758 -63.91 12.83 2.28
N SER A 759 -63.69 12.04 3.34
CA SER A 759 -64.15 10.64 3.41
C SER A 759 -64.86 10.34 4.73
N PRO A 760 -66.18 10.03 4.73
CA PRO A 760 -66.75 9.29 5.84
C PRO A 760 -66.07 7.91 5.96
N ASN A 761 -66.08 7.34 7.17
CA ASN A 761 -65.68 5.96 7.48
C ASN A 761 -64.21 5.58 7.18
N VAL A 762 -63.24 6.48 7.40
CA VAL A 762 -61.81 6.12 7.48
C VAL A 762 -61.41 5.91 8.94
N THR A 763 -61.23 4.65 9.36
CA THR A 763 -60.66 4.30 10.66
C THR A 763 -59.13 4.36 10.61
N ILE A 764 -58.54 5.31 11.35
CA ILE A 764 -57.08 5.41 11.51
C ILE A 764 -56.61 4.33 12.50
N ASP A 765 -55.52 3.63 12.18
CA ASP A 765 -54.91 2.64 13.09
C ASP A 765 -54.37 3.36 14.36
N PRO A 766 -54.73 2.93 15.58
CA PRO A 766 -54.30 3.63 16.81
C PRO A 766 -52.78 3.79 16.97
N ARG A 767 -51.97 2.93 16.33
CA ARG A 767 -50.50 3.04 16.35
C ARG A 767 -49.98 4.27 15.63
N VAL A 768 -50.79 4.86 14.74
CA VAL A 768 -50.45 6.05 13.95
C VAL A 768 -50.64 7.34 14.75
N ALA A 769 -51.51 7.33 15.76
CA ALA A 769 -51.74 8.50 16.62
C ALA A 769 -50.55 8.81 17.57
N ASN A 770 -49.64 7.85 17.76
CA ASN A 770 -48.52 7.93 18.70
C ASN A 770 -47.14 8.01 17.99
N ILE A 771 -47.11 8.49 16.76
CA ILE A 771 -45.86 8.64 15.98
C ILE A 771 -45.05 9.81 16.54
N THR A 772 -43.82 9.54 16.99
CA THR A 772 -42.92 10.60 17.48
C THR A 772 -42.34 11.44 16.34
N PRO A 773 -42.27 12.79 16.47
CA PRO A 773 -41.45 13.62 15.59
C PRO A 773 -39.97 13.21 15.60
N LEU A 774 -39.25 13.62 14.55
CA LEU A 774 -37.79 13.65 14.55
C LEU A 774 -37.29 14.76 15.48
N ASP A 775 -36.20 14.50 16.19
CA ASP A 775 -35.66 15.42 17.20
C ASP A 775 -34.69 16.42 16.56
N ALA A 776 -35.11 17.68 16.46
CA ALA A 776 -34.30 18.77 15.91
C ALA A 776 -33.12 19.18 16.82
N THR A 777 -33.03 18.67 18.05
CA THR A 777 -31.94 18.95 19.00
C THR A 777 -30.78 17.95 18.93
N VAL A 778 -30.97 16.80 18.26
CA VAL A 778 -29.89 15.85 17.97
C VAL A 778 -28.86 16.53 17.08
N ASN A 779 -27.63 16.67 17.59
CA ASN A 779 -26.52 17.26 16.85
C ASN A 779 -26.23 16.44 15.57
N ASN A 780 -26.60 17.01 14.44
CA ASN A 780 -26.63 16.36 13.13
C ASN A 780 -26.13 17.38 12.09
N ARG A 781 -25.33 16.92 11.12
CA ARG A 781 -24.78 17.80 10.07
C ARG A 781 -25.78 18.22 8.99
N PHE A 782 -27.04 17.78 9.10
CA PHE A 782 -28.14 18.11 8.21
C PHE A 782 -29.25 18.80 9.00
N SER A 783 -29.74 19.93 8.47
CA SER A 783 -30.86 20.70 9.03
C SER A 783 -32.22 20.09 8.66
N PRO A 784 -33.33 20.41 9.37
CA PRO A 784 -34.67 19.91 9.05
C PRO A 784 -35.14 20.18 7.61
N ASP A 785 -34.74 21.31 7.03
CA ASP A 785 -35.04 21.75 5.67
C ASP A 785 -34.09 21.16 4.60
N THR A 786 -33.04 20.45 5.01
CA THR A 786 -32.11 19.79 4.08
C THR A 786 -32.87 18.80 3.18
N ARG A 787 -32.72 18.94 1.86
CA ARG A 787 -33.31 18.01 0.89
C ARG A 787 -32.76 16.60 1.06
N LEU A 788 -33.65 15.62 0.99
CA LEU A 788 -33.33 14.20 1.10
C LEU A 788 -32.32 13.75 0.04
N GLY A 789 -32.28 14.35 -1.16
CA GLY A 789 -31.21 14.09 -2.14
C GLY A 789 -29.79 14.37 -1.62
N ILE A 790 -29.62 15.32 -0.70
CA ILE A 790 -28.34 15.65 -0.04
C ILE A 790 -28.02 14.66 1.09
N ILE A 791 -29.04 14.06 1.71
CA ILE A 791 -28.88 13.03 2.74
C ILE A 791 -28.60 11.67 2.08
N VAL A 792 -29.28 11.36 0.96
CA VAL A 792 -29.06 10.18 0.10
C VAL A 792 -27.68 10.22 -0.55
N SER A 793 -27.22 11.36 -1.04
CA SER A 793 -25.84 11.54 -1.58
C SER A 793 -24.74 11.34 -0.54
N GLN A 794 -25.13 11.15 0.72
CA GLN A 794 -24.25 10.88 1.86
C GLN A 794 -24.54 9.50 2.51
N LEU A 795 -25.28 8.60 1.83
CA LEU A 795 -25.68 7.27 2.33
C LEU A 795 -26.45 7.35 3.67
N PHE A 796 -27.18 8.44 3.89
CA PHE A 796 -27.80 8.82 5.17
C PHE A 796 -26.81 8.92 6.33
N ILE A 797 -25.49 9.00 6.11
CA ILE A 797 -24.52 9.01 7.21
C ILE A 797 -24.42 10.41 7.80
N ALA A 798 -24.79 10.56 9.07
CA ALA A 798 -24.61 11.78 9.85
C ALA A 798 -23.14 11.93 10.28
N ASP A 799 -22.53 10.88 10.83
CA ASP A 799 -21.13 10.88 11.31
C ASP A 799 -20.48 9.46 11.26
N TRP A 800 -19.19 9.35 11.57
CA TRP A 800 -18.39 8.12 11.57
C TRP A 800 -17.53 7.98 12.84
N ALA A 801 -17.89 7.08 13.74
CA ALA A 801 -16.99 6.67 14.83
C ALA A 801 -15.87 5.77 14.28
N ASN A 802 -14.64 6.30 14.28
CA ASN A 802 -13.45 5.62 13.78
C ASN A 802 -12.35 5.56 14.85
N SER A 803 -11.70 4.41 15.01
CA SER A 803 -10.55 4.22 15.91
C SER A 803 -9.48 3.30 15.29
N THR A 804 -8.23 3.48 15.74
CA THR A 804 -7.05 2.76 15.25
C THR A 804 -6.33 2.07 16.41
N ASN A 805 -5.70 0.91 16.16
CA ASN A 805 -5.02 0.13 17.21
C ASN A 805 -3.55 -0.16 16.84
N PHE A 806 -2.68 0.82 17.09
CA PHE A 806 -1.23 0.68 16.89
C PHE A 806 -0.62 -0.42 17.78
N SER A 807 -1.09 -0.59 19.01
CA SER A 807 -0.57 -1.61 19.93
C SER A 807 -0.87 -3.03 19.45
N TYR A 808 -2.05 -3.27 18.86
CA TYR A 808 -2.35 -4.55 18.22
C TYR A 808 -1.51 -4.75 16.96
N TYR A 809 -1.32 -3.72 16.12
CA TYR A 809 -0.42 -3.80 14.97
C TYR A 809 1.01 -4.19 15.39
N TYR A 810 1.57 -3.53 16.41
CA TYR A 810 2.91 -3.84 16.94
C TYR A 810 2.99 -5.29 17.45
N ASN A 811 2.00 -5.71 18.26
CA ASN A 811 1.95 -7.05 18.84
C ASN A 811 1.72 -8.17 17.80
N GLN A 812 1.14 -7.87 16.63
CA GLN A 812 1.07 -8.81 15.51
C GLN A 812 2.35 -8.81 14.68
N CYS A 813 2.91 -7.64 14.37
CA CYS A 813 4.22 -7.51 13.71
C CYS A 813 5.31 -8.27 14.48
N ALA A 814 5.25 -8.26 15.83
CA ALA A 814 6.03 -9.09 16.73
C ALA A 814 7.52 -9.20 16.35
N PRO A 815 8.30 -8.11 16.48
CA PRO A 815 9.70 -8.08 16.05
C PRO A 815 10.59 -8.97 16.94
N ASP A 816 11.16 -10.04 16.37
CA ASP A 816 12.09 -10.94 17.06
C ASP A 816 13.39 -10.23 17.50
N GLU A 817 13.89 -9.34 16.64
CA GLU A 817 15.00 -8.43 16.97
C GLU A 817 14.74 -7.02 16.43
N CYS A 818 15.10 -6.00 17.21
CA CYS A 818 15.34 -4.65 16.74
C CYS A 818 16.84 -4.37 16.76
N THR A 819 17.38 -3.87 15.67
CA THR A 819 18.79 -3.50 15.54
C THR A 819 18.94 -2.00 15.37
N TYR A 820 19.93 -1.38 16.02
CA TYR A 820 20.29 0.02 15.80
C TYR A 820 21.80 0.22 15.91
N THR A 821 22.33 1.29 15.32
CA THR A 821 23.75 1.65 15.45
C THR A 821 23.95 2.80 16.42
N TYR A 822 25.01 2.70 17.22
CA TYR A 822 25.50 3.82 18.03
C TYR A 822 27.02 3.96 17.93
N GLU A 823 27.51 5.15 18.27
CA GLU A 823 28.93 5.50 18.28
C GLU A 823 29.57 5.15 19.63
N GLU A 824 30.48 4.17 19.65
CA GLU A 824 31.26 3.79 20.83
C GLU A 824 32.72 4.26 20.66
N ARG A 825 33.28 4.95 21.66
CA ARG A 825 34.73 5.20 21.72
C ARG A 825 35.44 3.96 22.27
N PHE A 826 36.64 3.68 21.79
CA PHE A 826 37.41 2.53 22.25
C PHE A 826 37.60 2.56 23.78
N ASN A 827 37.22 1.46 24.44
CA ASN A 827 37.40 1.27 25.87
C ASN A 827 38.88 1.54 26.26
N ARG A 828 39.10 2.27 27.36
CA ARG A 828 40.45 2.61 27.87
C ARG A 828 41.37 1.39 27.97
N ALA A 829 40.85 0.22 28.34
CA ALA A 829 41.60 -1.03 28.39
C ALA A 829 42.06 -1.51 27.00
N TYR A 830 41.22 -1.40 25.97
CA TYR A 830 41.59 -1.69 24.58
C TYR A 830 42.62 -0.69 24.05
N VAL A 831 42.41 0.60 24.29
CA VAL A 831 43.37 1.66 23.90
C VAL A 831 44.75 1.38 24.53
N ILE A 832 44.80 1.08 25.83
CA ILE A 832 46.04 0.70 26.53
C ILE A 832 46.65 -0.59 25.94
N ALA A 833 45.86 -1.64 25.68
CA ALA A 833 46.35 -2.89 25.10
C ALA A 833 46.95 -2.69 23.69
N THR A 834 46.27 -1.91 22.84
CA THR A 834 46.75 -1.54 21.49
C THR A 834 48.01 -0.68 21.57
N ILE A 835 48.09 0.29 22.48
CA ILE A 835 49.33 1.07 22.72
C ILE A 835 50.48 0.14 23.15
N LEU A 836 50.25 -0.78 24.10
CA LEU A 836 51.28 -1.71 24.59
C LEU A 836 51.77 -2.66 23.47
N GLY A 837 50.86 -3.15 22.63
CA GLY A 837 51.19 -4.01 21.49
C GLY A 837 51.97 -3.27 20.40
N ILE A 838 51.48 -2.11 19.95
CA ILE A 838 52.13 -1.34 18.88
C ILE A 838 53.45 -0.73 19.38
N ALA A 839 53.54 -0.27 20.63
CA ALA A 839 54.83 0.10 21.24
C ALA A 839 55.82 -1.07 21.25
N GLY A 840 55.33 -2.31 21.38
CA GLY A 840 56.12 -3.51 21.23
C GLY A 840 56.71 -3.72 19.84
N GLY A 841 55.87 -3.65 18.81
CA GLY A 841 56.31 -3.68 17.41
C GLY A 841 57.28 -2.54 17.09
N LEU A 842 56.94 -1.31 17.47
CA LEU A 842 57.73 -0.09 17.27
C LEU A 842 59.10 -0.18 17.95
N SER A 843 59.17 -0.60 19.22
CA SER A 843 60.42 -0.87 19.94
C SER A 843 61.32 -1.85 19.18
N THR A 844 60.73 -2.95 18.68
CA THR A 844 61.46 -4.00 17.97
C THR A 844 61.98 -3.52 16.62
N ALA A 845 61.14 -2.84 15.83
CA ALA A 845 61.52 -2.28 14.53
C ALA A 845 62.59 -1.19 14.67
N LEU A 846 62.44 -0.26 15.62
CA LEU A 846 63.43 0.79 15.89
C LEU A 846 64.79 0.19 16.29
N ARG A 847 64.83 -0.87 17.13
CA ARG A 847 66.08 -1.55 17.50
C ARG A 847 66.83 -2.14 16.31
N ILE A 848 66.11 -2.65 15.30
CA ILE A 848 66.70 -3.20 14.07
C ILE A 848 67.20 -2.06 13.16
N LEU A 849 66.43 -0.99 13.00
CA LEU A 849 66.72 0.10 12.07
C LEU A 849 67.76 1.10 12.58
N ILE A 850 67.91 1.29 13.90
CA ILE A 850 68.75 2.36 14.45
C ILE A 850 70.24 2.18 14.15
N LEU A 851 70.75 0.94 14.20
CA LEU A 851 72.16 0.62 13.95
C LEU A 851 72.60 0.90 12.50
N PRO A 852 71.88 0.46 11.45
CA PRO A 852 72.19 0.87 10.08
C PRO A 852 71.96 2.37 9.87
N VAL A 853 70.96 3.00 10.48
CA VAL A 853 70.74 4.46 10.38
C VAL A 853 71.91 5.26 10.99
N VAL A 854 72.38 4.93 12.18
CA VAL A 854 73.54 5.60 12.80
C VAL A 854 74.82 5.35 11.99
N LYS A 855 75.03 4.13 11.48
CA LYS A 855 76.16 3.85 10.55
C LYS A 855 76.04 4.61 9.23
N LEU A 856 74.84 4.86 8.70
CA LEU A 856 74.61 5.67 7.50
C LEU A 856 74.90 7.14 7.77
N LEU A 857 74.37 7.69 8.87
CA LEU A 857 74.63 9.06 9.32
C LEU A 857 76.13 9.29 9.58
N ARG A 858 76.82 8.34 10.22
CA ARG A 858 78.27 8.37 10.43
C ARG A 858 79.03 8.29 9.11
N ARG A 859 78.62 7.44 8.15
CA ARG A 859 79.20 7.42 6.79
C ARG A 859 79.05 8.76 6.09
N MET A 860 77.86 9.38 6.11
CA MET A 860 77.63 10.72 5.54
C MET A 860 78.51 11.78 6.21
N TYR A 861 78.60 11.78 7.55
CA TYR A 861 79.43 12.68 8.33
C TYR A 861 80.92 12.58 7.96
N TYR A 862 81.49 11.37 7.95
CA TYR A 862 82.89 11.15 7.58
C TYR A 862 83.17 11.45 6.10
N HIS A 863 82.24 11.17 5.19
CA HIS A 863 82.40 11.51 3.77
C HIS A 863 82.37 13.03 3.53
N CYS A 864 81.67 13.79 4.37
CA CYS A 864 81.69 15.26 4.36
C CYS A 864 82.92 15.89 5.05
N HIS A 865 83.77 15.12 5.76
CA HIS A 865 84.90 15.62 6.57
C HIS A 865 86.22 14.86 6.28
N ARG A 866 86.66 14.88 5.02
CA ARG A 866 88.06 14.53 4.64
C ARG A 866 88.88 15.81 4.39
N PRO A 867 90.01 16.04 5.06
CA PRO A 867 90.90 17.15 4.73
C PRO A 867 91.65 16.87 3.41
N LYS A 868 91.75 17.87 2.53
CA LYS A 868 92.65 17.87 1.37
C LYS A 868 93.87 18.74 1.68
N LYS A 869 95.08 18.26 1.34
CA LYS A 869 96.29 19.09 1.21
C LYS A 869 96.47 19.56 -0.25
N PRO A 870 97.25 20.63 -0.53
CA PRO A 870 97.26 21.34 -1.82
C PRO A 870 98.45 20.97 -2.74
N VAL A 871 98.63 21.75 -3.84
CA VAL A 871 99.75 21.77 -4.83
C VAL A 871 99.63 20.71 -5.96
N VAL A 872 99.77 21.03 -7.27
CA VAL A 872 99.76 22.32 -8.01
C VAL A 872 99.16 22.16 -9.44
N ARG A 873 98.84 23.31 -10.06
CA ARG A 873 98.32 23.58 -11.42
C ARG A 873 99.14 22.95 -12.58
N GLU A 874 98.43 22.50 -13.63
CA GLU A 874 98.82 22.75 -15.04
C GLU A 874 97.57 22.88 -15.94
N CYS A 875 97.71 23.37 -17.17
CA CYS A 875 96.59 23.76 -18.05
C CYS A 875 96.81 23.28 -19.50
N PHE A 876 95.74 22.88 -20.22
CA PHE A 876 95.37 23.44 -21.53
C PHE A 876 93.95 23.01 -21.95
N ALA A 877 93.53 23.35 -23.17
CA ALA A 877 92.18 23.19 -23.73
C ALA A 877 91.91 21.75 -24.26
N GLU A 878 90.80 21.37 -24.90
CA GLU A 878 89.76 22.14 -25.61
C GLU A 878 88.46 21.29 -25.82
N ARG A 879 87.33 21.94 -26.18
CA ARG A 879 86.23 21.50 -27.12
C ARG A 879 85.59 20.07 -26.99
N SER A 880 84.28 19.81 -27.22
CA SER A 880 83.16 20.56 -27.84
C SER A 880 81.77 20.01 -27.43
N ILE A 881 80.68 20.78 -27.65
CA ILE A 881 79.42 20.45 -28.42
C ILE A 881 78.70 19.09 -28.13
N GLN A 882 77.37 18.98 -27.89
CA GLN A 882 76.23 19.91 -28.03
C GLN A 882 74.93 19.43 -27.30
N LEU A 883 73.98 20.36 -27.07
CA LEU A 883 72.48 20.27 -27.10
C LEU A 883 71.68 19.07 -26.48
N ASP A 884 70.43 19.20 -25.99
CA ASP A 884 69.56 20.37 -25.84
C ASP A 884 68.50 20.29 -24.68
N ASN A 885 67.95 21.47 -24.35
CA ASN A 885 66.65 21.82 -23.74
C ASN A 885 65.80 20.79 -22.94
N SER A 886 65.59 21.14 -21.66
CA SER A 886 64.25 21.13 -21.04
C SER A 886 64.11 22.29 -20.05
N TYR A 887 63.58 23.43 -20.53
CA TYR A 887 63.62 24.72 -19.82
C TYR A 887 62.21 25.24 -19.49
N LYS A 888 61.65 24.80 -18.35
CA LYS A 888 60.56 25.51 -17.63
C LYS A 888 60.33 24.95 -16.22
N ILE A 889 60.32 23.62 -16.06
CA ILE A 889 60.23 22.93 -14.74
C ILE A 889 61.37 23.34 -13.80
N THR A 890 62.53 23.66 -14.37
CA THR A 890 63.77 24.02 -13.67
C THR A 890 63.73 25.36 -12.92
N ILE A 891 62.81 26.28 -13.23
CA ILE A 891 62.78 27.62 -12.61
C ILE A 891 62.05 27.58 -11.26
N SER A 892 60.84 27.03 -11.20
CA SER A 892 60.11 26.85 -9.94
C SER A 892 60.86 25.93 -8.99
N LEU A 893 61.50 24.86 -9.51
CA LEU A 893 62.42 24.04 -8.72
C LEU A 893 63.68 24.79 -8.26
N LYS A 894 64.19 25.79 -9.01
CA LYS A 894 65.29 26.66 -8.54
C LYS A 894 64.84 27.52 -7.36
N TYR A 895 63.69 28.19 -7.46
CA TYR A 895 63.17 29.03 -6.37
C TYR A 895 62.82 28.20 -5.13
N PHE A 896 62.12 27.08 -5.30
CA PHE A 896 61.79 26.18 -4.19
C PHE A 896 63.05 25.57 -3.54
N ARG A 897 64.03 25.12 -4.35
CA ARG A 897 65.33 24.66 -3.86
C ARG A 897 66.08 25.75 -3.12
N HIS A 898 66.04 27.00 -3.59
CA HIS A 898 66.71 28.12 -2.93
C HIS A 898 66.02 28.48 -1.59
N PHE A 899 64.69 28.50 -1.55
CA PHE A 899 63.88 28.69 -0.35
C PHE A 899 64.16 27.61 0.72
N ILE A 900 64.10 26.33 0.34
CA ILE A 900 64.49 25.19 1.20
C ILE A 900 65.97 25.25 1.62
N GLN A 901 66.84 25.88 0.83
CA GLN A 901 68.24 26.09 1.19
C GLN A 901 68.46 27.28 2.15
N THR A 902 67.64 28.33 2.10
CA THR A 902 67.80 29.55 2.91
C THR A 902 67.09 29.49 4.25
N ILE A 903 65.96 28.77 4.36
CA ILE A 903 65.19 28.58 5.60
C ILE A 903 66.09 28.19 6.78
N ASN A 904 65.92 28.92 7.88
CA ASN A 904 66.47 28.60 9.19
C ASN A 904 65.35 28.76 10.23
N LEU A 905 64.81 27.65 10.74
CA LEU A 905 63.71 27.65 11.71
C LEU A 905 64.14 28.07 13.13
N TYR A 906 65.44 28.31 13.34
CA TYR A 906 66.05 28.60 14.64
C TYR A 906 66.79 29.95 14.66
N HIS A 907 66.38 30.92 13.83
CA HIS A 907 67.02 32.24 13.80
C HIS A 907 66.49 33.15 14.92
N GLU A 908 67.26 33.25 16.00
CA GLU A 908 67.05 34.27 17.04
C GLU A 908 67.62 35.62 16.59
N ALA A 909 66.96 36.74 16.90
CA ALA A 909 67.28 38.06 16.35
C ALA A 909 67.73 39.04 17.44
N ARG A 910 69.04 39.07 17.74
CA ARG A 910 69.60 39.91 18.80
C ARG A 910 70.38 41.12 18.25
N LYS A 911 69.80 42.32 18.33
CA LYS A 911 70.52 43.59 18.17
C LYS A 911 71.37 43.86 19.42
N THR A 912 72.68 44.07 19.27
CA THR A 912 73.42 45.30 19.69
C THR A 912 74.89 45.25 19.25
N ARG A 913 75.62 46.36 19.41
CA ARG A 913 76.89 46.68 18.74
C ARG A 913 78.16 46.36 19.56
N LEU A 914 79.29 46.30 18.84
CA LEU A 914 80.68 46.54 19.27
C LEU A 914 81.28 45.62 20.35
N THR A 915 82.03 44.61 19.89
CA THR A 915 83.51 44.65 19.96
C THR A 915 84.08 43.68 18.92
N GLU A 916 85.20 44.02 18.27
CA GLU A 916 85.75 43.25 17.15
C GLU A 916 86.94 42.35 17.54
N ASN A 917 87.26 41.40 16.65
CA ASN A 917 88.52 40.66 16.56
C ASN A 917 88.84 39.59 17.62
N LEU A 918 88.09 38.46 17.63
CA LEU A 918 88.70 37.11 17.44
C LEU A 918 87.72 35.89 17.21
N GLN A 919 86.51 36.02 16.63
CA GLN A 919 85.55 34.88 16.70
C GLN A 919 84.69 34.51 15.45
N THR A 920 85.12 34.89 14.25
CA THR A 920 84.36 34.65 12.99
C THR A 920 84.11 33.18 12.62
N ALA A 921 84.88 32.23 13.16
CA ALA A 921 84.68 30.79 12.88
C ALA A 921 83.49 30.15 13.63
N HIS A 922 83.13 30.67 14.81
CA HIS A 922 82.16 29.99 15.69
C HIS A 922 80.71 30.28 15.29
N GLU A 923 80.37 31.53 14.96
CA GLU A 923 79.02 31.91 14.55
C GLU A 923 78.61 31.28 13.22
N GLN A 924 79.53 31.22 12.25
CA GLN A 924 79.28 30.51 10.99
C GLN A 924 79.04 29.01 11.22
N LEU A 925 79.70 28.39 12.21
CA LEU A 925 79.43 27.00 12.60
C LEU A 925 78.03 26.83 13.17
N ILE A 926 77.57 27.77 14.00
CA ILE A 926 76.22 27.77 14.60
C ILE A 926 75.14 27.92 13.52
N ILE A 927 75.23 28.94 12.66
CA ILE A 927 74.26 29.17 11.57
C ILE A 927 74.19 27.96 10.62
N LYS A 928 75.35 27.35 10.32
CA LYS A 928 75.44 26.14 9.49
C LYS A 928 74.82 24.90 10.16
N ARG A 929 74.94 24.77 11.49
CA ARG A 929 74.25 23.73 12.28
C ARG A 929 72.73 23.95 12.31
N GLN A 930 72.26 25.17 12.57
CA GLN A 930 70.83 25.50 12.62
C GLN A 930 70.13 25.24 11.26
N LYS A 931 70.75 25.64 10.13
CA LYS A 931 70.23 25.33 8.79
C LYS A 931 70.25 23.84 8.46
N MET A 932 71.19 23.07 9.02
CA MET A 932 71.20 21.60 8.87
C MET A 932 70.09 20.93 9.69
N ALA A 933 69.88 21.37 10.94
CA ALA A 933 68.78 20.91 11.79
C ALA A 933 67.40 21.21 11.18
N SER A 934 67.22 22.42 10.64
CA SER A 934 65.99 22.83 9.93
C SER A 934 65.64 21.88 8.77
N ARG A 935 66.64 21.49 7.96
CA ARG A 935 66.45 20.56 6.84
C ARG A 935 66.14 19.13 7.32
N PHE A 936 66.79 18.67 8.38
CA PHE A 936 66.50 17.35 8.96
C PHE A 936 65.07 17.27 9.53
N TYR A 937 64.62 18.34 10.20
CA TYR A 937 63.25 18.45 10.70
C TYR A 937 62.22 18.42 9.57
N ILE A 938 62.43 19.18 8.48
CA ILE A 938 61.53 19.19 7.32
C ILE A 938 61.44 17.80 6.66
N ILE A 939 62.57 17.07 6.53
CA ILE A 939 62.57 15.71 5.96
C ILE A 939 61.78 14.72 6.85
N LEU A 940 61.98 14.77 8.17
CA LEU A 940 61.22 13.94 9.12
C LEU A 940 59.72 14.28 9.12
N PHE A 941 59.37 15.57 9.05
CA PHE A 941 57.98 16.04 9.01
C PHE A 941 57.26 15.59 7.73
N VAL A 942 57.91 15.72 6.57
CA VAL A 942 57.36 15.22 5.29
C VAL A 942 57.23 13.69 5.29
N ALA A 943 58.22 12.96 5.81
CA ALA A 943 58.14 11.51 5.92
C ALA A 943 57.00 11.05 6.86
N ALA A 944 56.82 11.72 8.00
CA ALA A 944 55.73 11.47 8.92
C ALA A 944 54.36 11.77 8.28
N LEU A 945 54.23 12.88 7.55
CA LEU A 945 53.00 13.19 6.80
C LEU A 945 52.69 12.14 5.73
N VAL A 946 53.68 11.67 4.95
CA VAL A 946 53.46 10.61 3.95
C VAL A 946 53.01 9.30 4.60
N ILE A 947 53.59 8.92 5.74
CA ILE A 947 53.20 7.72 6.49
C ILE A 947 51.78 7.87 7.07
N ILE A 948 51.44 9.03 7.61
CA ILE A 948 50.08 9.31 8.13
C ILE A 948 49.06 9.27 6.99
N VAL A 949 49.30 9.98 5.88
CA VAL A 949 48.40 10.04 4.73
C VAL A 949 48.18 8.66 4.11
N THR A 950 49.24 7.86 3.93
CA THR A 950 49.11 6.49 3.39
C THR A 950 48.38 5.56 4.36
N PHE A 951 48.60 5.68 5.68
CA PHE A 951 47.87 4.89 6.67
C PHE A 951 46.39 5.28 6.78
N THR A 952 46.06 6.58 6.69
CA THR A 952 44.66 7.03 6.63
C THR A 952 43.96 6.65 5.33
N GLY A 953 44.69 6.61 4.21
CA GLY A 953 44.14 6.24 2.90
C GLY A 953 43.88 4.74 2.71
N LEU A 954 44.38 3.88 3.60
CA LEU A 954 44.25 2.41 3.51
C LEU A 954 43.19 1.81 4.45
N ASN A 955 42.58 2.61 5.34
CA ASN A 955 41.48 2.16 6.19
C ASN A 955 40.13 2.52 5.55
N SER A 956 39.41 1.53 5.01
CA SER A 956 38.00 1.70 4.67
C SER A 956 37.17 1.82 5.95
N GLN A 957 36.61 3.02 6.18
CA GLN A 957 35.64 3.28 7.25
C GLN A 957 34.26 3.53 6.64
N ILE A 958 33.23 2.96 7.27
CA ILE A 958 31.83 3.20 6.94
C ILE A 958 31.40 4.42 7.75
N TYR A 959 30.99 5.50 7.08
CA TYR A 959 30.51 6.72 7.71
C TYR A 959 29.00 6.88 7.48
N SER A 960 28.23 7.04 8.54
CA SER A 960 26.81 7.38 8.47
C SER A 960 26.64 8.90 8.37
N MET A 961 26.45 9.42 7.15
CA MET A 961 26.22 10.85 6.92
C MET A 961 24.73 11.17 6.91
N THR A 962 24.25 11.92 7.91
CA THR A 962 22.87 12.46 7.91
C THR A 962 22.84 13.79 7.20
N ILE A 963 21.97 13.94 6.19
CA ILE A 963 21.76 15.19 5.45
C ILE A 963 20.34 15.67 5.75
N SER A 964 20.22 16.83 6.37
CA SER A 964 18.93 17.48 6.65
C SER A 964 18.34 18.07 5.36
N SER A 965 17.15 17.61 4.98
CA SER A 965 16.38 18.12 3.83
C SER A 965 17.17 18.17 2.50
N PRO A 966 17.63 17.02 1.97
CA PRO A 966 18.33 16.97 0.68
C PRO A 966 17.42 17.45 -0.47
N THR A 967 18.01 18.14 -1.44
CA THR A 967 17.34 18.48 -2.71
C THR A 967 17.24 17.26 -3.63
N GLU A 968 16.31 17.25 -4.59
CA GLU A 968 16.13 16.18 -5.60
C GLU A 968 17.47 15.70 -6.18
N PHE A 969 18.31 16.63 -6.67
CA PHE A 969 19.61 16.33 -7.25
C PHE A 969 20.57 15.62 -6.28
N ILE A 970 20.61 16.04 -5.01
CA ILE A 970 21.45 15.41 -3.99
C ILE A 970 20.93 14.01 -3.65
N PHE A 971 19.60 13.85 -3.55
CA PHE A 971 18.98 12.55 -3.32
C PHE A 971 19.24 11.58 -4.47
N GLU A 972 19.06 11.98 -5.73
CA GLU A 972 19.36 11.14 -6.91
C GLU A 972 20.83 10.71 -6.94
N GLN A 973 21.77 11.63 -6.71
CA GLN A 973 23.19 11.32 -6.69
C GLN A 973 23.55 10.29 -5.59
N LEU A 974 22.98 10.45 -4.39
CA LEU A 974 23.18 9.52 -3.28
C LEU A 974 22.49 8.18 -3.51
N GLN A 975 21.29 8.17 -4.08
CA GLN A 975 20.54 6.94 -4.36
C GLN A 975 21.22 6.13 -5.46
N ALA A 976 21.80 6.77 -6.48
CA ALA A 976 22.61 6.10 -7.50
C ALA A 976 23.90 5.50 -6.93
N GLN A 977 24.56 6.17 -5.98
CA GLN A 977 25.86 5.75 -5.43
C GLN A 977 25.77 4.80 -4.22
N TYR A 978 24.67 4.84 -3.46
CA TYR A 978 24.52 4.16 -2.17
C TYR A 978 23.19 3.41 -2.00
N SER A 979 22.54 3.02 -3.11
CA SER A 979 21.19 2.44 -3.22
C SER A 979 20.81 1.34 -2.20
N SER A 980 21.77 0.53 -1.75
CA SER A 980 21.57 -0.57 -0.78
C SER A 980 21.59 -0.13 0.68
N SER A 981 21.92 1.14 0.96
CA SER A 981 22.18 1.67 2.32
C SER A 981 21.57 3.05 2.60
N LEU A 982 21.17 3.81 1.57
CA LEU A 982 20.48 5.08 1.76
C LEU A 982 19.08 4.85 2.34
N SER A 983 18.72 5.62 3.36
CA SER A 983 17.34 5.74 3.83
C SER A 983 16.98 7.22 3.87
N CYS A 984 15.88 7.58 3.21
CA CYS A 984 15.39 8.95 3.08
C CYS A 984 13.90 8.98 3.41
N PRO A 985 13.51 8.89 4.70
CA PRO A 985 12.12 8.85 5.12
C PRO A 985 11.42 10.18 4.84
N CYS A 986 10.18 10.12 4.31
CA CYS A 986 9.43 11.32 3.96
C CYS A 986 8.89 12.05 5.21
N SER A 987 9.04 13.38 5.27
CA SER A 987 8.42 14.22 6.30
C SER A 987 6.89 14.25 6.20
N GLN A 988 6.36 14.14 4.97
CA GLN A 988 4.95 13.94 4.65
C GLN A 988 4.82 12.68 3.79
N ILE A 989 4.24 11.62 4.35
CA ILE A 989 4.11 10.31 3.67
C ILE A 989 2.85 10.17 2.80
N ALA A 990 1.97 11.18 2.77
CA ALA A 990 0.70 11.15 2.05
C ALA A 990 0.40 12.50 1.39
N ILE A 991 0.35 12.55 0.06
CA ILE A 991 0.23 13.78 -0.76
C ILE A 991 -0.96 13.64 -1.70
N GLN A 992 -1.83 14.64 -1.79
CA GLN A 992 -2.99 14.58 -2.71
C GLN A 992 -2.55 14.68 -4.17
N TYR A 993 -3.23 13.95 -5.05
CA TYR A 993 -2.96 13.95 -6.50
C TYR A 993 -3.06 15.37 -7.09
N SER A 994 -3.98 16.20 -6.59
CA SER A 994 -4.11 17.63 -6.91
C SER A 994 -2.82 18.45 -6.80
N ASN A 995 -1.85 18.02 -5.98
CA ASN A 995 -0.64 18.79 -5.70
C ASN A 995 0.46 18.58 -6.76
N PHE A 996 0.32 17.56 -7.61
CA PHE A 996 1.33 17.22 -8.63
C PHE A 996 0.73 16.77 -9.99
N LEU A 997 -0.59 16.61 -10.09
CA LEU A 997 -1.30 16.33 -11.35
C LEU A 997 -2.09 17.54 -11.85
N SER A 998 -2.11 17.72 -13.17
CA SER A 998 -2.88 18.76 -13.86
C SER A 998 -3.38 18.27 -15.23
N VAL A 999 -4.27 17.28 -15.22
CA VAL A 999 -5.12 16.95 -16.38
C VAL A 999 -6.15 18.08 -16.56
N LYS A 1000 -6.23 18.68 -17.74
CA LYS A 1000 -7.24 19.71 -18.06
C LYS A 1000 -8.50 19.04 -18.63
N PRO A 1001 -9.64 19.04 -17.91
CA PRO A 1001 -10.81 18.30 -18.35
C PRO A 1001 -11.81 19.17 -19.12
N ILE A 1002 -12.55 18.55 -20.04
CA ILE A 1002 -13.84 19.07 -20.52
C ILE A 1002 -14.93 18.44 -19.63
N ALA A 1003 -15.07 18.98 -18.41
CA ALA A 1003 -16.10 18.68 -17.41
C ALA A 1003 -16.42 17.18 -17.17
N TYR A 1004 -15.75 16.54 -16.18
CA TYR A 1004 -16.05 15.15 -15.80
C TYR A 1004 -15.87 14.91 -14.28
N HIS A 1005 -16.93 14.44 -13.61
CA HIS A 1005 -17.04 14.34 -12.14
C HIS A 1005 -15.94 13.47 -11.50
N GLN A 1006 -15.64 12.31 -12.10
CA GLN A 1006 -14.66 11.34 -11.60
C GLN A 1006 -13.22 11.91 -11.51
N ILE A 1007 -12.92 13.02 -12.19
CA ILE A 1007 -11.60 13.68 -12.13
C ILE A 1007 -11.42 14.46 -10.82
N GLU A 1008 -12.48 15.04 -10.25
CA GLU A 1008 -12.41 15.69 -8.93
C GLU A 1008 -12.21 14.66 -7.81
N GLU A 1009 -12.87 13.49 -7.93
CA GLU A 1009 -12.63 12.36 -7.01
C GLU A 1009 -11.18 11.87 -7.13
N PHE A 1010 -10.69 11.63 -8.35
CA PHE A 1010 -9.31 11.21 -8.62
C PHE A 1010 -8.28 12.18 -8.01
N TYR A 1011 -8.47 13.49 -8.16
CA TYR A 1011 -7.58 14.48 -7.52
C TYR A 1011 -7.61 14.49 -6.00
N SER A 1012 -8.74 14.12 -5.39
CA SER A 1012 -8.88 14.07 -3.93
C SER A 1012 -8.09 12.93 -3.29
N GLN A 1013 -7.79 11.86 -4.05
CA GLN A 1013 -7.02 10.70 -3.62
C GLN A 1013 -5.58 11.08 -3.24
N LYS A 1014 -4.94 10.24 -2.42
CA LYS A 1014 -3.60 10.48 -1.88
C LYS A 1014 -2.60 9.42 -2.33
N PHE A 1015 -1.49 9.89 -2.87
CA PHE A 1015 -0.28 9.09 -3.07
C PHE A 1015 0.37 8.86 -1.72
N ILE A 1016 0.69 7.60 -1.40
CA ILE A 1016 1.28 7.21 -0.11
C ILE A 1016 2.65 6.58 -0.36
N SER A 1017 3.71 7.16 0.22
CA SER A 1017 5.05 6.56 0.25
C SER A 1017 5.78 6.90 1.55
N VAL A 1018 6.42 5.90 2.15
CA VAL A 1018 7.16 6.04 3.43
C VAL A 1018 8.63 6.46 3.20
N GLU A 1019 9.19 6.07 2.07
CA GLU A 1019 10.54 6.44 1.62
C GLU A 1019 10.46 7.38 0.40
N THR A 1020 11.47 8.23 0.24
CA THR A 1020 11.59 9.12 -0.92
C THR A 1020 11.87 8.28 -2.17
N LEU A 1021 11.11 8.51 -3.23
CA LEU A 1021 11.25 7.82 -4.52
C LEU A 1021 12.21 8.59 -5.43
N THR A 1022 12.96 7.88 -6.27
CA THR A 1022 13.66 8.52 -7.40
C THR A 1022 12.64 9.11 -8.37
N ARG A 1023 13.01 10.18 -9.06
CA ARG A 1023 12.24 10.81 -10.13
C ARG A 1023 11.74 9.80 -11.15
N LEU A 1024 12.58 8.86 -11.58
CA LEU A 1024 12.19 7.81 -12.52
C LEU A 1024 11.13 6.86 -11.92
N SER A 1025 11.29 6.48 -10.64
CA SER A 1025 10.30 5.62 -9.97
C SER A 1025 8.99 6.34 -9.71
N PHE A 1026 9.03 7.60 -9.23
CA PHE A 1026 7.87 8.45 -9.05
C PHE A 1026 7.14 8.65 -10.38
N GLN A 1027 7.84 9.09 -11.43
CA GLN A 1027 7.24 9.29 -12.75
C GLN A 1027 6.62 8.00 -13.28
N THR A 1028 7.32 6.86 -13.19
CA THR A 1028 6.77 5.56 -13.64
C THR A 1028 5.50 5.16 -12.89
N GLN A 1029 5.44 5.40 -11.57
CA GLN A 1029 4.25 5.16 -10.76
C GLN A 1029 3.11 6.12 -11.12
N ILE A 1030 3.40 7.40 -11.30
CA ILE A 1030 2.40 8.41 -11.65
C ILE A 1030 1.86 8.20 -13.08
N ASP A 1031 2.72 7.94 -14.07
CA ASP A 1031 2.32 7.61 -15.43
C ASP A 1031 1.45 6.33 -15.44
N SER A 1032 1.78 5.33 -14.61
CA SER A 1032 0.92 4.14 -14.44
C SER A 1032 -0.44 4.44 -13.80
N ILE A 1033 -0.53 5.35 -12.84
CA ILE A 1033 -1.79 5.75 -12.19
C ILE A 1033 -2.67 6.55 -13.17
N ILE A 1034 -2.07 7.46 -13.94
CA ILE A 1034 -2.75 8.25 -14.99
C ILE A 1034 -3.28 7.34 -16.10
N ASN A 1035 -2.44 6.47 -16.67
CA ASN A 1035 -2.85 5.58 -17.77
C ASN A 1035 -3.98 4.64 -17.31
N ASN A 1036 -3.86 4.04 -16.11
CA ASN A 1036 -4.94 3.21 -15.56
C ASN A 1036 -6.25 3.99 -15.36
N PHE A 1037 -6.21 5.27 -14.98
CA PHE A 1037 -7.43 6.10 -14.92
C PHE A 1037 -8.02 6.36 -16.31
N ILE A 1038 -7.18 6.72 -17.29
CA ILE A 1038 -7.59 7.01 -18.68
C ILE A 1038 -8.21 5.78 -19.35
N ASP A 1039 -7.58 4.61 -19.22
CA ASP A 1039 -8.02 3.38 -19.86
C ASP A 1039 -9.32 2.83 -19.22
N GLN A 1040 -9.44 2.90 -17.88
CA GLN A 1040 -10.52 2.23 -17.15
C GLN A 1040 -11.83 3.02 -17.04
N ALA A 1041 -11.80 4.36 -17.05
CA ALA A 1041 -13.03 5.15 -16.93
C ALA A 1041 -14.01 4.92 -18.10
N PRO A 1042 -13.59 4.93 -19.39
CA PRO A 1042 -14.48 4.64 -20.52
C PRO A 1042 -14.98 3.19 -20.53
N VAL A 1043 -14.14 2.23 -20.12
CA VAL A 1043 -14.53 0.80 -20.02
C VAL A 1043 -15.61 0.63 -18.94
N SER A 1044 -15.36 1.13 -17.74
CA SER A 1044 -16.30 1.05 -16.61
C SER A 1044 -17.63 1.73 -16.91
N PHE A 1045 -17.62 2.91 -17.54
CA PHE A 1045 -18.84 3.59 -17.98
C PHE A 1045 -19.63 2.75 -19.00
N ARG A 1046 -18.98 2.28 -20.08
CA ARG A 1046 -19.63 1.45 -21.11
C ARG A 1046 -20.24 0.18 -20.54
N ARG A 1047 -19.55 -0.49 -19.61
CA ARG A 1047 -19.99 -1.71 -18.93
C ARG A 1047 -21.26 -1.50 -18.09
N ILE A 1048 -21.29 -0.45 -17.26
CA ILE A 1048 -22.46 -0.13 -16.43
C ILE A 1048 -23.63 0.29 -17.32
N HIS A 1049 -23.39 1.20 -18.28
CA HIS A 1049 -24.41 1.68 -19.22
C HIS A 1049 -25.04 0.54 -20.06
N LYS A 1050 -24.22 -0.42 -20.53
CA LYS A 1050 -24.71 -1.63 -21.21
C LYS A 1050 -25.62 -2.46 -20.30
N SER A 1051 -25.18 -2.73 -19.07
CA SER A 1051 -25.95 -3.48 -18.06
C SER A 1051 -27.32 -2.85 -17.79
N ILE A 1052 -27.37 -1.50 -17.71
CA ILE A 1052 -28.59 -0.71 -17.51
C ILE A 1052 -29.57 -0.90 -18.69
N ILE A 1053 -29.10 -0.73 -19.94
CA ILE A 1053 -29.93 -0.91 -21.14
C ILE A 1053 -30.48 -2.34 -21.22
N GLU A 1054 -29.63 -3.34 -20.95
CA GLU A 1054 -29.99 -4.75 -21.05
C GLU A 1054 -31.03 -5.16 -20.01
N ILE A 1055 -30.91 -4.70 -18.77
CA ILE A 1055 -31.89 -4.97 -17.71
C ILE A 1055 -33.21 -4.21 -17.94
N PHE A 1056 -33.20 -3.02 -18.54
CA PHE A 1056 -34.43 -2.34 -18.97
C PHE A 1056 -35.12 -3.06 -20.13
N HIS A 1057 -34.38 -3.58 -21.10
CA HIS A 1057 -34.95 -4.36 -22.19
C HIS A 1057 -35.50 -5.71 -21.71
N ALA A 1058 -34.75 -6.42 -20.89
CA ALA A 1058 -35.13 -7.69 -20.25
C ALA A 1058 -36.48 -7.61 -19.51
N ASN A 1059 -36.80 -6.45 -18.93
CA ASN A 1059 -38.07 -6.20 -18.23
C ASN A 1059 -39.19 -5.67 -19.13
N GLN A 1060 -38.92 -5.49 -20.43
CA GLN A 1060 -39.85 -5.04 -21.45
C GLN A 1060 -40.53 -3.70 -21.11
N LEU A 1061 -39.77 -2.76 -20.52
CA LEU A 1061 -40.33 -1.52 -19.98
C LEU A 1061 -40.94 -0.62 -21.07
N HIS A 1062 -42.22 -0.27 -20.94
CA HIS A 1062 -42.99 0.49 -21.93
C HIS A 1062 -42.58 1.97 -21.89
N ASN A 1063 -42.24 2.58 -23.04
CA ASN A 1063 -41.94 4.01 -23.15
C ASN A 1063 -43.05 4.83 -23.80
N ALA A 1064 -43.12 6.12 -23.45
CA ALA A 1064 -44.10 7.06 -24.03
C ALA A 1064 -43.80 7.43 -25.50
N PHE A 1065 -42.64 7.04 -26.04
CA PHE A 1065 -42.23 7.35 -27.41
C PHE A 1065 -42.77 6.38 -28.48
N TYR A 1066 -43.39 5.25 -28.09
CA TYR A 1066 -43.81 4.19 -29.01
C TYR A 1066 -42.67 3.65 -29.88
N THR A 1067 -41.48 3.44 -29.29
CA THR A 1067 -40.31 2.91 -30.01
C THR A 1067 -40.01 1.42 -29.72
N ASN A 1068 -40.64 0.83 -28.70
CA ASN A 1068 -40.51 -0.59 -28.38
C ASN A 1068 -41.85 -1.35 -28.30
N TRP A 1069 -42.92 -0.72 -27.78
CA TRP A 1069 -44.25 -1.32 -27.63
C TRP A 1069 -45.34 -0.46 -28.26
N ASN A 1070 -46.29 -1.12 -28.94
CA ASN A 1070 -47.53 -0.55 -29.43
C ASN A 1070 -48.68 -0.86 -28.46
N LEU A 1071 -49.69 0.02 -28.40
CA LEU A 1071 -51.00 -0.25 -27.81
C LEU A 1071 -51.99 -0.71 -28.88
N ALA A 1072 -52.73 -1.77 -28.59
CA ALA A 1072 -53.71 -2.38 -29.47
C ALA A 1072 -55.07 -2.51 -28.76
N ILE A 1073 -56.14 -2.04 -29.41
CA ILE A 1073 -57.51 -2.11 -28.93
C ILE A 1073 -58.20 -3.29 -29.62
N SER A 1074 -58.93 -4.12 -28.88
CA SER A 1074 -59.80 -5.16 -29.45
C SER A 1074 -61.27 -4.94 -29.06
N ASN A 1075 -61.96 -4.14 -29.88
CA ASN A 1075 -63.39 -3.80 -29.79
C ASN A 1075 -63.81 -3.01 -28.52
N ILE A 1076 -64.64 -1.98 -28.67
CA ILE A 1076 -64.78 -0.90 -27.66
C ILE A 1076 -65.97 -1.14 -26.70
N ASN A 1077 -66.75 -2.20 -26.92
CA ASN A 1077 -68.12 -2.29 -26.40
C ASN A 1077 -68.26 -2.74 -24.93
N ASP A 1078 -67.23 -3.33 -24.32
CA ASP A 1078 -67.22 -3.75 -22.90
C ASP A 1078 -65.97 -3.22 -22.16
N ASN A 1079 -65.90 -3.45 -20.84
CA ASN A 1079 -64.79 -3.03 -19.96
C ASN A 1079 -63.49 -3.84 -20.20
N PHE A 1080 -62.90 -3.73 -21.40
CA PHE A 1080 -61.72 -4.50 -21.79
C PHE A 1080 -60.39 -3.94 -21.24
N ILE A 1081 -59.44 -4.86 -21.07
CA ILE A 1081 -58.03 -4.55 -20.84
C ILE A 1081 -57.38 -4.31 -22.21
N MET A 1082 -56.68 -3.19 -22.39
CA MET A 1082 -55.95 -2.90 -23.63
C MET A 1082 -54.72 -3.81 -23.77
N SER A 1083 -54.52 -4.32 -24.97
CA SER A 1083 -53.38 -5.17 -25.30
C SER A 1083 -52.17 -4.37 -25.76
N THR A 1084 -51.00 -4.98 -25.66
CA THR A 1084 -49.71 -4.43 -26.06
C THR A 1084 -48.97 -5.41 -26.94
N SER A 1085 -48.39 -4.94 -28.04
CA SER A 1085 -47.61 -5.77 -28.97
C SER A 1085 -46.22 -5.17 -29.17
N PRO A 1086 -45.16 -5.99 -29.26
CA PRO A 1086 -43.82 -5.47 -29.51
C PRO A 1086 -43.72 -4.91 -30.92
N ILE A 1087 -42.89 -3.88 -31.08
CA ILE A 1087 -42.64 -3.27 -32.39
C ILE A 1087 -41.62 -4.12 -33.16
N SER A 1088 -41.99 -4.52 -34.37
CA SER A 1088 -41.11 -5.20 -35.32
C SER A 1088 -40.62 -4.24 -36.40
N TYR A 1089 -39.30 -4.17 -36.58
CA TYR A 1089 -38.66 -3.44 -37.67
C TYR A 1089 -38.22 -4.42 -38.77
N ASN A 1090 -38.90 -4.35 -39.92
CA ASN A 1090 -38.57 -5.12 -41.11
C ASN A 1090 -37.55 -4.34 -41.97
N ASN A 1091 -36.25 -4.61 -41.77
CA ASN A 1091 -35.18 -4.12 -42.65
C ASN A 1091 -34.66 -5.31 -43.50
N SER A 1092 -35.26 -5.46 -44.69
CA SER A 1092 -34.95 -6.35 -45.83
C SER A 1092 -34.68 -7.85 -45.63
N ASP A 1093 -33.93 -8.29 -44.62
CA ASP A 1093 -33.44 -9.68 -44.53
C ASP A 1093 -33.71 -10.37 -43.18
N SER A 1094 -34.19 -9.66 -42.16
CA SER A 1094 -34.76 -10.27 -40.95
C SER A 1094 -35.79 -9.36 -40.25
N SER A 1095 -36.79 -9.97 -39.59
CA SER A 1095 -37.80 -9.26 -38.80
C SER A 1095 -37.32 -9.04 -37.37
N CYS A 1096 -36.82 -7.83 -37.09
CA CYS A 1096 -36.26 -7.48 -35.78
C CYS A 1096 -37.37 -7.10 -34.79
N SER A 1097 -37.62 -7.91 -33.75
CA SER A 1097 -38.64 -7.63 -32.73
C SER A 1097 -38.04 -7.00 -31.47
N CYS A 1098 -38.62 -5.89 -31.02
CA CYS A 1098 -38.27 -5.24 -29.75
C CYS A 1098 -38.67 -6.05 -28.49
N ALA A 1099 -39.25 -7.24 -28.63
CA ALA A 1099 -39.37 -8.19 -27.52
C ALA A 1099 -38.17 -9.14 -27.41
N THR A 1100 -37.41 -9.40 -28.50
CA THR A 1100 -36.36 -10.43 -28.54
C THR A 1100 -34.95 -9.90 -28.80
N MET A 1101 -34.77 -8.64 -29.23
CA MET A 1101 -33.44 -8.07 -29.44
C MET A 1101 -33.36 -6.56 -29.18
N SER A 1102 -32.47 -6.16 -28.28
CA SER A 1102 -32.28 -4.77 -27.81
C SER A 1102 -31.61 -3.83 -28.81
N THR A 1103 -30.98 -4.37 -29.86
CA THR A 1103 -30.35 -3.60 -30.95
C THR A 1103 -31.31 -3.28 -32.10
N CYS A 1104 -32.58 -3.68 -31.99
CA CYS A 1104 -33.59 -3.41 -33.02
C CYS A 1104 -33.77 -1.91 -33.25
N SER A 1105 -33.53 -1.50 -34.50
CA SER A 1105 -33.49 -0.09 -34.90
C SER A 1105 -33.94 0.11 -36.34
N LYS A 1106 -34.50 1.29 -36.61
CA LYS A 1106 -34.97 1.71 -37.94
C LYS A 1106 -34.60 3.17 -38.18
N SER A 1107 -34.18 3.49 -39.41
CA SER A 1107 -33.86 4.88 -39.77
C SER A 1107 -35.12 5.74 -39.88
N LEU A 1108 -35.19 6.78 -39.05
CA LEU A 1108 -36.24 7.80 -39.04
C LEU A 1108 -36.41 8.51 -40.40
N LEU A 1109 -35.37 8.51 -41.24
CA LEU A 1109 -35.36 9.19 -42.54
C LEU A 1109 -36.13 8.43 -43.64
N THR A 1110 -36.74 7.28 -43.35
CA THR A 1110 -37.37 6.41 -44.36
C THR A 1110 -38.86 6.64 -44.58
N SER A 1111 -39.55 7.40 -43.72
CA SER A 1111 -41.02 7.62 -43.80
C SER A 1111 -41.46 9.06 -44.06
N TYR A 1112 -40.56 10.03 -44.07
CA TYR A 1112 -40.90 11.43 -44.40
C TYR A 1112 -40.81 11.70 -45.90
N ASN A 1113 -41.87 12.30 -46.44
CA ASN A 1113 -41.91 12.70 -47.84
C ASN A 1113 -40.85 13.76 -48.16
N LYS A 1114 -40.30 13.70 -49.37
CA LYS A 1114 -39.03 14.34 -49.78
C LYS A 1114 -39.11 15.87 -50.00
N LYS A 1115 -39.97 16.60 -49.26
CA LYS A 1115 -40.23 18.04 -49.45
C LYS A 1115 -40.04 18.92 -48.20
N ASP A 1116 -40.34 18.44 -47.00
CA ASP A 1116 -40.24 19.26 -45.79
C ASP A 1116 -38.88 19.09 -45.09
N ILE A 1117 -37.85 19.69 -45.68
CA ILE A 1117 -36.54 19.84 -45.05
C ILE A 1117 -36.65 20.93 -43.97
N LEU A 1118 -36.77 20.53 -42.71
CA LEU A 1118 -36.63 21.44 -41.56
C LEU A 1118 -35.22 22.08 -41.58
N PRO A 1119 -35.09 23.40 -41.72
CA PRO A 1119 -33.79 24.07 -41.86
C PRO A 1119 -33.13 24.30 -40.49
N GLY A 1120 -32.73 23.22 -39.82
CA GLY A 1120 -32.02 23.33 -38.54
C GLY A 1120 -31.64 22.00 -37.89
N LYS A 1121 -30.32 21.77 -37.75
CA LYS A 1121 -29.67 20.81 -36.83
C LYS A 1121 -30.36 19.44 -36.67
N VAL A 1122 -30.11 18.55 -37.62
CA VAL A 1122 -30.38 17.11 -37.48
C VAL A 1122 -29.52 16.52 -36.35
N LEU A 1123 -30.12 16.31 -35.17
CA LEU A 1123 -29.49 15.67 -34.01
C LEU A 1123 -29.55 14.14 -34.13
N ILE A 1124 -28.57 13.56 -34.84
CA ILE A 1124 -28.32 12.11 -34.78
C ILE A 1124 -27.54 11.81 -33.50
N PHE A 1125 -28.23 11.36 -32.45
CA PHE A 1125 -27.60 10.82 -31.24
C PHE A 1125 -27.01 9.43 -31.48
N LYS A 1126 -25.93 9.37 -32.27
CA LYS A 1126 -25.04 8.20 -32.31
C LYS A 1126 -24.06 8.31 -31.15
N LEU A 1127 -24.53 7.94 -29.95
CA LEU A 1127 -23.88 8.15 -28.66
C LEU A 1127 -22.70 7.16 -28.43
N THR A 1128 -21.84 7.03 -29.44
CA THR A 1128 -20.80 5.98 -29.56
C THR A 1128 -19.51 6.50 -30.22
N THR A 1129 -19.41 7.80 -30.55
CA THR A 1129 -18.26 8.35 -31.30
C THR A 1129 -17.95 9.83 -31.00
N VAL A 1130 -18.40 10.35 -29.84
CA VAL A 1130 -18.08 11.72 -29.36
C VAL A 1130 -17.61 11.69 -27.89
N ILE A 1131 -16.93 10.61 -27.50
CA ILE A 1131 -16.20 10.47 -26.24
C ILE A 1131 -14.87 9.77 -26.56
N ILE A 1132 -13.99 10.52 -27.24
CA ILE A 1132 -12.54 10.34 -27.40
C ILE A 1132 -11.96 11.76 -27.41
#